data_AF-A0A921MSK4-F1
#
_entry.id   AF-A0A921MSK4-F1
#
_cell.length_a   1.000
_cell.length_b   1.000
_cell.length_c   1.000
_cell.angle_alpha   90.00
_cell.angle_beta   90.00
_cell.angle_gamma   90.00
#
_symmetry.space_group_name_H-M   'P 1'
#
loop_
_entity.id
_entity.type
_entity.pdbx_description
1 polymer ?
#
loop_
_entity_poly.entity_id
_entity_poly.type
_entity_poly.pdbx_seq_one_letter_code
_entity_poly.pdbx_strand_id
1 'polypeptide(L)'
;MRNLLTAILLLTFLPLINAQGQSAEDIQKVRMFIKEHMNHTVKECHKDTLGSIALPKPYSVPSLNGCFQQDMFYWDTYFTNIGLLLDSDFEQAQNNVDNILYLINKFGFMPNGSNVIFLNRSQPPFASMMVRDIYEISGDKAWLASACETLEKEYSFWMTQRITPTGLNRYSNNSTKEELFSFFEYMKSRFPDLSALSDSTEILRQSSHLVAEAESGWDFSPRFNFRCEDYNPVDLNANLYLYETNFAYFYDQLGKKGADKWRKKADSRKRLIDKYCLNPTDGCFYDYDFVNKRLSPIYSSAVFNLLWAGTLSPQQAKTVVDNLSRLEYPYGVVACEQGPRDRSYQWDYPNAWASFNTLAISGLDRYGFTGDACRIARKYVNGITGIYQTTGNLWEKFNAEHGNLDVKNEYDMPPFMGWTAGAFIYAADYLSKPDPNLWIFLCLGQSNMEGNAAVEPVDCQNVPDRFLLFPTVDFSSPVRTKGVWCDAVPPLVRENTGLTPIDYFGRTMVANLPDNVRVGVVPVAVGGANILHLDKDFDPATIKDSPDWYKALIAPYDNMPYKRLVECARLAQRDGVIKGILLHQGETNNGDPKWCDMVKKVYEDLLSDLNLVAKDVPLLAGEVVTSEQGGACGSMNSIINRLPETIPTAHIISSTNLPQKGDSLHFTAHSYRVLGCRYAAEMLTLLGITNPKIVYSE
;
A
#
# COMPACT_ATOMS: atom_id res chain seq x y z
N MET A 1 -27.74 -37.37 -11.01
CA MET A 1 -27.25 -36.70 -9.79
C MET A 1 -25.72 -36.65 -9.66
N ARG A 2 -24.95 -37.64 -10.14
CA ARG A 2 -23.47 -37.59 -10.08
C ARG A 2 -22.76 -36.67 -11.10
N ASN A 3 -23.43 -36.25 -12.18
CA ASN A 3 -22.86 -35.34 -13.19
C ASN A 3 -23.24 -33.86 -12.98
N LEU A 4 -24.02 -33.53 -11.94
CA LEU A 4 -24.41 -32.15 -11.63
C LEU A 4 -23.55 -31.52 -10.53
N LEU A 5 -22.96 -32.34 -9.66
CA LEU A 5 -22.08 -31.89 -8.56
C LEU A 5 -20.65 -31.54 -9.03
N THR A 6 -20.16 -32.20 -10.08
CA THR A 6 -18.85 -31.90 -10.67
C THR A 6 -18.83 -30.57 -11.44
N ALA A 7 -19.97 -30.17 -12.03
CA ALA A 7 -20.12 -28.89 -12.72
C ALA A 7 -20.17 -27.69 -11.75
N ILE A 8 -20.66 -27.88 -10.52
CA ILE A 8 -20.79 -26.81 -9.52
C ILE A 8 -19.46 -26.56 -8.78
N LEU A 9 -18.59 -27.58 -8.63
CA LEU A 9 -17.25 -27.36 -8.07
C LEU A 9 -16.24 -26.78 -9.08
N LEU A 10 -16.36 -27.09 -10.38
CA LEU A 10 -15.50 -26.50 -11.41
C LEU A 10 -15.77 -25.00 -11.65
N LEU A 11 -16.97 -24.51 -11.32
CA LEU A 11 -17.33 -23.09 -11.47
C LEU A 11 -16.82 -22.18 -10.33
N THR A 12 -16.30 -22.73 -9.23
CA THR A 12 -15.90 -21.94 -8.05
C THR A 12 -14.38 -21.68 -7.95
N PHE A 13 -13.54 -22.44 -8.68
CA PHE A 13 -12.08 -22.26 -8.66
C PHE A 13 -11.49 -21.68 -9.95
N LEU A 14 -12.20 -21.75 -11.08
CA LEU A 14 -11.86 -21.03 -12.31
C LEU A 14 -11.85 -19.48 -12.20
N PRO A 15 -12.63 -18.81 -11.31
CA PRO A 15 -12.58 -17.36 -11.23
C PRO A 15 -11.30 -16.83 -10.59
N LEU A 16 -10.58 -17.60 -9.76
CA LEU A 16 -9.45 -17.06 -8.98
C LEU A 16 -8.15 -16.97 -9.80
N ILE A 17 -7.88 -17.95 -10.66
CA ILE A 17 -6.72 -17.93 -11.56
C ILE A 17 -6.95 -16.95 -12.72
N ASN A 18 -8.19 -16.82 -13.19
CA ASN A 18 -8.56 -15.78 -14.15
C ASN A 18 -8.63 -14.39 -13.52
N ALA A 19 -9.09 -14.22 -12.27
CA ALA A 19 -9.25 -12.90 -11.66
C ALA A 19 -7.93 -12.19 -11.38
N GLN A 20 -6.85 -12.90 -11.01
CA GLN A 20 -5.54 -12.26 -10.86
C GLN A 20 -4.97 -11.80 -12.20
N GLY A 21 -5.04 -12.63 -13.26
CA GLY A 21 -4.62 -12.25 -14.61
C GLY A 21 -5.48 -11.15 -15.24
N GLN A 22 -6.80 -11.23 -15.05
CA GLN A 22 -7.78 -10.26 -15.54
C GLN A 22 -7.67 -8.92 -14.80
N SER A 23 -7.43 -8.92 -13.48
CA SER A 23 -7.23 -7.69 -12.71
C SER A 23 -5.99 -6.90 -13.15
N ALA A 24 -4.89 -7.58 -13.49
CA ALA A 24 -3.67 -6.91 -13.98
C ALA A 24 -3.87 -6.31 -15.38
N GLU A 25 -4.56 -7.03 -16.27
CA GLU A 25 -4.92 -6.52 -17.60
C GLU A 25 -5.87 -5.31 -17.52
N ASP A 26 -6.86 -5.37 -16.63
CA ASP A 26 -7.82 -4.29 -16.41
C ASP A 26 -7.15 -3.04 -15.82
N ILE A 27 -6.24 -3.21 -14.86
CA ILE A 27 -5.40 -2.11 -14.37
C ILE A 27 -4.61 -1.50 -15.51
N GLN A 28 -3.98 -2.32 -16.36
CA GLN A 28 -3.18 -1.83 -17.47
C GLN A 28 -4.01 -1.05 -18.50
N LYS A 29 -5.25 -1.49 -18.80
CA LYS A 29 -6.18 -0.75 -19.66
C LYS A 29 -6.49 0.63 -19.10
N VAL A 30 -6.77 0.74 -17.80
CA VAL A 30 -7.01 2.03 -17.15
C VAL A 30 -5.74 2.89 -17.15
N ARG A 31 -4.55 2.32 -16.86
CA ARG A 31 -3.26 3.05 -16.90
C ARG A 31 -2.98 3.60 -18.30
N MET A 32 -3.25 2.83 -19.36
CA MET A 32 -3.13 3.29 -20.75
C MET A 32 -4.10 4.43 -21.06
N PHE A 33 -5.38 4.28 -20.67
CA PHE A 33 -6.38 5.32 -20.83
C PHE A 33 -5.96 6.62 -20.14
N ILE A 34 -5.49 6.56 -18.89
CA ILE A 34 -4.99 7.74 -18.17
C ILE A 34 -3.83 8.38 -18.92
N LYS A 35 -2.83 7.60 -19.35
CA LYS A 35 -1.67 8.11 -20.09
C LYS A 35 -2.06 8.83 -21.39
N GLU A 36 -3.08 8.34 -22.10
CA GLU A 36 -3.58 8.93 -23.33
C GLU A 36 -4.36 10.24 -23.10
N HIS A 37 -4.96 10.44 -21.93
CA HIS A 37 -5.90 11.53 -21.67
C HIS A 37 -5.40 12.59 -20.68
N MET A 38 -4.49 12.25 -19.76
CA MET A 38 -4.00 13.16 -18.73
C MET A 38 -3.39 14.43 -19.33
N ASN A 39 -2.59 14.31 -20.40
CA ASN A 39 -1.98 15.46 -21.06
C ASN A 39 -3.00 16.39 -21.73
N HIS A 40 -4.19 15.90 -22.08
CA HIS A 40 -5.24 16.74 -22.66
C HIS A 40 -5.92 17.64 -21.61
N THR A 41 -5.69 17.40 -20.32
CA THR A 41 -6.12 18.29 -19.23
C THR A 41 -5.22 19.51 -19.06
N VAL A 42 -4.08 19.57 -19.74
CA VAL A 42 -3.18 20.72 -19.63
C VAL A 42 -3.73 21.89 -20.44
N LYS A 43 -3.88 23.05 -19.79
CA LYS A 43 -4.33 24.32 -20.37
C LYS A 43 -3.29 25.41 -20.16
N GLU A 44 -3.45 26.48 -20.92
CA GLU A 44 -2.66 27.70 -20.78
C GLU A 44 -3.58 28.92 -20.79
N CYS A 45 -3.32 29.87 -19.89
CA CYS A 45 -4.03 31.15 -19.82
C CYS A 45 -3.03 32.28 -19.57
N HIS A 46 -2.61 32.97 -20.63
CA HIS A 46 -1.54 33.98 -20.56
C HIS A 46 -2.04 35.41 -20.33
N LYS A 47 -3.37 35.62 -20.24
CA LYS A 47 -3.97 36.96 -20.10
C LYS A 47 -5.18 36.91 -19.18
N ASP A 48 -5.24 37.90 -18.27
CA ASP A 48 -6.42 38.11 -17.43
C ASP A 48 -7.61 38.45 -18.34
N THR A 49 -8.77 37.86 -18.06
CA THR A 49 -10.06 38.20 -18.69
C THR A 49 -11.09 38.53 -17.62
N LEU A 50 -12.34 38.82 -18.00
CA LEU A 50 -13.41 39.03 -17.02
C LEU A 50 -13.68 37.79 -16.15
N GLY A 51 -13.34 36.59 -16.64
CA GLY A 51 -13.53 35.32 -15.92
C GLY A 51 -12.23 34.70 -15.46
N SER A 52 -11.21 34.61 -16.31
CA SER A 52 -10.00 33.84 -16.00
C SER A 52 -8.85 34.71 -15.48
N ILE A 53 -8.05 34.14 -14.58
CA ILE A 53 -6.80 34.72 -14.08
C ILE A 53 -5.63 34.12 -14.85
N ALA A 54 -4.73 34.96 -15.38
CA ALA A 54 -3.54 34.53 -16.08
C ALA A 54 -2.59 33.76 -15.17
N LEU A 55 -2.04 32.67 -15.70
CA LEU A 55 -1.07 31.81 -15.03
C LEU A 55 0.25 31.76 -15.83
N PRO A 56 1.42 31.82 -15.16
CA PRO A 56 2.72 31.87 -15.83
C PRO A 56 3.16 30.55 -16.47
N LYS A 57 2.55 29.41 -16.11
CA LYS A 57 2.89 28.07 -16.60
C LYS A 57 1.66 27.33 -17.11
N PRO A 58 1.81 26.29 -17.96
CA PRO A 58 0.74 25.36 -18.25
C PRO A 58 0.22 24.69 -16.98
N TYR A 59 -1.09 24.43 -16.89
CA TYR A 59 -1.72 23.86 -15.69
C TYR A 59 -2.71 22.76 -16.02
N SER A 60 -2.83 21.78 -15.12
CA SER A 60 -3.84 20.72 -15.21
C SER A 60 -5.20 21.23 -14.73
N VAL A 61 -6.26 20.93 -15.49
CA VAL A 61 -7.66 21.12 -15.07
C VAL A 61 -8.27 19.79 -14.60
N PRO A 62 -9.29 19.80 -13.72
CA PRO A 62 -9.88 18.56 -13.21
C PRO A 62 -10.47 17.67 -14.31
N SER A 63 -11.16 18.24 -15.31
CA SER A 63 -11.84 17.45 -16.35
C SER A 63 -11.59 17.97 -17.77
N LEU A 64 -11.79 17.10 -18.76
CA LEU A 64 -11.64 17.47 -20.18
C LEU A 64 -12.82 18.29 -20.72
N ASN A 65 -13.99 18.14 -20.11
CA ASN A 65 -15.25 18.74 -20.53
C ASN A 65 -16.04 19.26 -19.31
N GLY A 66 -17.05 20.09 -19.56
CA GLY A 66 -17.98 20.56 -18.52
C GLY A 66 -17.51 21.84 -17.82
N CYS A 67 -18.02 22.08 -16.60
CA CYS A 67 -17.77 23.31 -15.85
C CYS A 67 -16.34 23.43 -15.28
N PHE A 68 -15.58 22.34 -15.21
CA PHE A 68 -14.23 22.33 -14.63
C PHE A 68 -13.10 22.29 -15.67
N GLN A 69 -13.39 22.47 -16.96
CA GLN A 69 -12.41 22.26 -18.03
C GLN A 69 -11.45 23.44 -18.31
N GLN A 70 -11.65 24.58 -17.65
CA GLN A 70 -10.92 25.83 -17.96
C GLN A 70 -10.03 26.32 -16.81
N ASP A 71 -10.43 26.03 -15.58
CA ASP A 71 -9.82 26.61 -14.39
C ASP A 71 -9.00 25.56 -13.64
N MET A 72 -7.84 25.98 -13.14
CA MET A 72 -7.07 25.24 -12.17
C MET A 72 -7.81 25.27 -10.82
N PHE A 73 -8.00 24.14 -10.17
CA PHE A 73 -8.59 24.05 -8.83
C PHE A 73 -7.55 23.60 -7.80
N TYR A 74 -7.61 24.18 -6.60
CA TYR A 74 -6.51 24.09 -5.64
C TYR A 74 -6.26 22.66 -5.15
N TRP A 75 -7.22 22.03 -4.47
CA TRP A 75 -6.98 20.72 -3.84
C TRP A 75 -6.99 19.56 -4.86
N ASP A 76 -7.75 19.68 -5.96
CA ASP A 76 -7.76 18.73 -7.09
C ASP A 76 -6.36 18.53 -7.68
N THR A 77 -5.61 19.64 -7.76
CA THR A 77 -4.25 19.66 -8.28
C THR A 77 -3.33 18.76 -7.45
N TYR A 78 -3.49 18.70 -6.13
CA TYR A 78 -2.66 17.83 -5.29
C TYR A 78 -2.83 16.36 -5.68
N PHE A 79 -4.08 15.88 -5.76
CA PHE A 79 -4.34 14.48 -6.11
C PHE A 79 -3.98 14.15 -7.56
N THR A 80 -4.09 15.11 -8.47
CA THR A 80 -3.61 14.98 -9.85
C THR A 80 -2.08 14.88 -9.89
N ASN A 81 -1.39 15.74 -9.14
CA ASN A 81 0.07 15.77 -9.04
C ASN A 81 0.64 14.46 -8.48
N ILE A 82 -0.02 13.82 -7.52
CA ILE A 82 0.38 12.48 -7.05
C ILE A 82 0.53 11.51 -8.23
N GLY A 83 -0.45 11.49 -9.14
CA GLY A 83 -0.41 10.66 -10.33
C GLY A 83 0.69 11.06 -11.31
N LEU A 84 0.81 12.35 -11.61
CA LEU A 84 1.83 12.88 -12.52
C LEU A 84 3.24 12.51 -12.05
N LEU A 85 3.53 12.66 -10.76
CA LEU A 85 4.83 12.31 -10.19
C LEU A 85 5.13 10.80 -10.27
N LEU A 86 4.14 9.94 -10.01
CA LEU A 86 4.30 8.48 -10.15
C LEU A 86 4.52 8.05 -11.60
N ASP A 87 3.91 8.76 -12.56
CA ASP A 87 4.12 8.54 -14.00
C ASP A 87 5.33 9.29 -14.58
N SER A 88 6.18 9.85 -13.70
CA SER A 88 7.42 10.57 -14.07
C SER A 88 7.20 11.86 -14.87
N ASP A 89 6.01 12.45 -14.82
CA ASP A 89 5.73 13.80 -15.35
C ASP A 89 5.99 14.87 -14.28
N PHE A 90 7.26 14.98 -13.90
CA PHE A 90 7.72 15.95 -12.92
C PHE A 90 7.53 17.40 -13.40
N GLU A 91 7.71 17.67 -14.70
CA GLU A 91 7.62 19.01 -15.26
C GLU A 91 6.21 19.58 -15.11
N GLN A 92 5.17 18.83 -15.49
CA GLN A 92 3.79 19.32 -15.35
C GLN A 92 3.40 19.45 -13.87
N ALA A 93 3.83 18.52 -13.02
CA ALA A 93 3.59 18.63 -11.58
C ALA A 93 4.23 19.91 -11.00
N GLN A 94 5.49 20.23 -11.38
CA GLN A 94 6.16 21.45 -10.95
C GLN A 94 5.48 22.70 -11.51
N ASN A 95 5.08 22.71 -12.78
CA ASN A 95 4.33 23.82 -13.38
C ASN A 95 3.03 24.13 -12.62
N ASN A 96 2.30 23.09 -12.20
CA ASN A 96 1.12 23.22 -11.34
C ASN A 96 1.48 23.91 -10.01
N VAL A 97 2.55 23.47 -9.32
CA VAL A 97 2.96 24.07 -8.05
C VAL A 97 3.41 25.53 -8.22
N ASP A 98 4.16 25.84 -9.28
CA ASP A 98 4.60 27.20 -9.58
C ASP A 98 3.41 28.14 -9.81
N ASN A 99 2.34 27.68 -10.47
CA ASN A 99 1.11 28.45 -10.66
C ASN A 99 0.37 28.70 -9.34
N ILE A 100 0.30 27.70 -8.44
CA ILE A 100 -0.28 27.86 -7.10
C ILE A 100 0.52 28.89 -6.30
N LEU A 101 1.86 28.78 -6.29
CA LEU A 101 2.74 29.74 -5.61
C LEU A 101 2.58 31.15 -6.19
N TYR A 102 2.45 31.27 -7.51
CA TYR A 102 2.16 32.55 -8.16
C TYR A 102 0.85 33.17 -7.67
N LEU A 103 -0.24 32.40 -7.58
CA LEU A 103 -1.54 32.87 -7.09
C LEU A 103 -1.47 33.27 -5.61
N ILE A 104 -0.82 32.46 -4.77
CA ILE A 104 -0.57 32.80 -3.36
C ILE A 104 0.21 34.09 -3.24
N ASN A 105 1.24 34.28 -4.06
CA ASN A 105 2.05 35.49 -4.03
C ASN A 105 1.26 36.73 -4.47
N LYS A 106 0.35 36.57 -5.45
CA LYS A 106 -0.50 37.64 -6.00
C LYS A 106 -1.62 38.05 -5.03
N PHE A 107 -2.28 37.09 -4.37
CA PHE A 107 -3.49 37.34 -3.58
C PHE A 107 -3.31 37.16 -2.06
N GLY A 108 -2.18 36.63 -1.62
CA GLY A 108 -1.89 36.30 -0.21
C GLY A 108 -2.43 34.94 0.24
N PHE A 109 -3.18 34.25 -0.62
CA PHE A 109 -3.71 32.89 -0.44
C PHE A 109 -4.00 32.28 -1.81
N MET A 110 -4.21 30.97 -1.87
CA MET A 110 -4.64 30.29 -3.09
C MET A 110 -6.18 30.34 -3.19
N PRO A 111 -6.77 31.02 -4.21
CA PRO A 111 -8.22 30.98 -4.44
C PRO A 111 -8.72 29.56 -4.73
N ASN A 112 -10.03 29.33 -4.62
CA ASN A 112 -10.64 28.02 -4.94
C ASN A 112 -10.20 27.50 -6.33
N GLY A 113 -10.18 28.40 -7.31
CA GLY A 113 -9.56 28.13 -8.60
C GLY A 113 -9.14 29.40 -9.35
N SER A 114 -8.59 29.25 -10.54
CA SER A 114 -8.00 30.33 -11.36
C SER A 114 -9.02 31.22 -12.08
N ASN A 115 -10.15 31.52 -11.43
CA ASN A 115 -11.23 32.36 -11.93
C ASN A 115 -11.49 33.53 -10.98
N VAL A 116 -11.86 34.70 -11.52
CA VAL A 116 -12.14 35.90 -10.73
C VAL A 116 -13.28 35.65 -9.72
N ILE A 117 -14.28 34.84 -10.07
CA ILE A 117 -15.41 34.52 -9.16
C ILE A 117 -15.00 33.71 -7.94
N PHE A 118 -13.80 33.12 -7.96
CA PHE A 118 -13.25 32.30 -6.89
C PHE A 118 -12.36 33.10 -5.92
N LEU A 119 -12.09 34.38 -6.19
CA LEU A 119 -11.29 35.23 -5.29
C LEU A 119 -11.95 35.47 -3.92
N ASN A 120 -13.23 35.16 -3.76
CA ASN A 120 -13.92 35.30 -2.49
C ASN A 120 -13.70 34.13 -1.52
N ARG A 121 -13.03 33.05 -1.92
CA ARG A 121 -12.77 31.89 -1.05
C ARG A 121 -11.55 31.09 -1.50
N SER A 122 -11.00 30.29 -0.60
CA SER A 122 -9.91 29.35 -0.88
C SER A 122 -10.46 27.94 -1.19
N GLN A 123 -9.65 26.92 -0.93
CA GLN A 123 -9.98 25.50 -0.87
C GLN A 123 -9.08 24.82 0.19
N PRO A 124 -9.26 23.53 0.52
CA PRO A 124 -8.39 22.84 1.49
C PRO A 124 -6.90 23.03 1.15
N PRO A 125 -6.07 23.49 2.10
CA PRO A 125 -4.73 23.95 1.76
C PRO A 125 -3.77 22.76 1.58
N PHE A 126 -3.36 22.49 0.35
CA PHE A 126 -2.40 21.43 0.01
C PHE A 126 -1.05 21.93 -0.54
N ALA A 127 -0.84 23.25 -0.71
CA ALA A 127 0.37 23.77 -1.34
C ALA A 127 1.67 23.39 -0.63
N SER A 128 1.72 23.38 0.71
CA SER A 128 2.95 22.98 1.40
C SER A 128 3.33 21.51 1.17
N MET A 129 2.34 20.63 0.96
CA MET A 129 2.59 19.23 0.66
C MET A 129 3.10 19.08 -0.77
N MET A 130 2.47 19.75 -1.75
CA MET A 130 2.95 19.78 -3.13
C MET A 130 4.36 20.36 -3.24
N VAL A 131 4.68 21.43 -2.50
CA VAL A 131 6.04 22.01 -2.48
C VAL A 131 7.06 21.01 -1.95
N ARG A 132 6.69 20.25 -0.92
CA ARG A 132 7.56 19.21 -0.37
C ARG A 132 7.79 18.09 -1.39
N ASP A 133 6.74 17.61 -2.06
CA ASP A 133 6.85 16.55 -3.07
C ASP A 133 7.81 16.94 -4.20
N ILE A 134 7.69 18.17 -4.72
CA ILE A 134 8.60 18.70 -5.75
C ILE A 134 10.03 18.85 -5.24
N TYR A 135 10.22 19.34 -4.01
CA TYR A 135 11.55 19.52 -3.44
C TYR A 135 12.25 18.19 -3.16
N GLU A 136 11.55 17.17 -2.64
CA GLU A 136 12.14 15.87 -2.35
C GLU A 136 12.68 15.17 -3.61
N ILE A 137 12.10 15.47 -4.79
CA ILE A 137 12.57 14.96 -6.08
C ILE A 137 13.70 15.83 -6.65
N SER A 138 13.53 17.16 -6.66
CA SER A 138 14.46 18.08 -7.33
C SER A 138 15.72 18.40 -6.53
N GLY A 139 15.62 18.44 -5.19
CA GLY A 139 16.67 18.94 -4.30
C GLY A 139 16.98 20.44 -4.45
N ASP A 140 16.16 21.21 -5.18
CA ASP A 140 16.41 22.63 -5.45
C ASP A 140 16.11 23.50 -4.22
N LYS A 141 17.18 23.83 -3.49
CA LYS A 141 17.10 24.68 -2.29
C LYS A 141 16.77 26.14 -2.61
N ALA A 142 17.14 26.66 -3.77
CA ALA A 142 16.84 28.05 -4.13
C ALA A 142 15.35 28.21 -4.44
N TRP A 143 14.78 27.27 -5.20
CA TRP A 143 13.34 27.19 -5.41
C TRP A 143 12.58 27.00 -4.08
N LEU A 144 13.05 26.07 -3.23
CA LEU A 144 12.43 25.84 -1.92
C LEU A 144 12.42 27.09 -1.03
N ALA A 145 13.49 27.88 -1.03
CA ALA A 145 13.54 29.12 -0.24
C ALA A 145 12.43 30.11 -0.67
N SER A 146 12.27 30.32 -1.98
CA SER A 146 11.22 31.18 -2.55
C SER A 146 9.81 30.63 -2.29
N ALA A 147 9.61 29.33 -2.47
CA ALA A 147 8.34 28.66 -2.19
C ALA A 147 7.98 28.77 -0.71
N CYS A 148 8.94 28.59 0.20
CA CYS A 148 8.74 28.69 1.64
C CYS A 148 8.27 30.09 2.07
N GLU A 149 8.87 31.16 1.55
CA GLU A 149 8.43 32.53 1.82
C GLU A 149 7.01 32.79 1.32
N THR A 150 6.64 32.21 0.17
CA THR A 150 5.30 32.33 -0.40
C THR A 150 4.27 31.59 0.44
N LEU A 151 4.56 30.36 0.87
CA LEU A 151 3.68 29.58 1.75
C LEU A 151 3.47 30.24 3.11
N GLU A 152 4.47 30.96 3.65
CA GLU A 152 4.32 31.73 4.89
C GLU A 152 3.19 32.79 4.77
N LYS A 153 2.96 33.34 3.57
CA LYS A 153 1.83 34.26 3.30
C LYS A 153 0.48 33.55 3.41
N GLU A 154 0.35 32.40 2.74
CA GLU A 154 -0.89 31.61 2.81
C GLU A 154 -1.17 31.12 4.23
N TYR A 155 -0.16 30.63 4.95
CA TYR A 155 -0.33 30.25 6.35
C TYR A 155 -0.78 31.44 7.20
N SER A 156 -0.26 32.65 6.94
CA SER A 156 -0.74 33.87 7.61
C SER A 156 -2.20 34.17 7.29
N PHE A 157 -2.66 33.95 6.05
CA PHE A 157 -4.08 34.05 5.70
C PHE A 157 -4.93 33.10 6.56
N TRP A 158 -4.58 31.82 6.63
CA TRP A 158 -5.31 30.86 7.46
C TRP A 158 -5.33 31.27 8.94
N MET A 159 -4.18 31.69 9.48
CA MET A 159 -4.05 32.05 10.89
C MET A 159 -4.65 33.41 11.27
N THR A 160 -5.10 34.21 10.30
CA THR A 160 -5.72 35.53 10.57
C THR A 160 -7.17 35.59 10.12
N GLN A 161 -7.49 35.08 8.93
CA GLN A 161 -8.82 35.16 8.33
C GLN A 161 -9.69 33.94 8.64
N ARG A 162 -9.10 32.84 9.11
CA ARG A 162 -9.78 31.55 9.31
C ARG A 162 -9.60 30.96 10.71
N ILE A 163 -8.93 31.67 11.62
CA ILE A 163 -8.75 31.23 13.00
C ILE A 163 -10.02 31.46 13.83
N THR A 164 -10.29 30.58 14.79
CA THR A 164 -11.44 30.68 15.71
C THR A 164 -10.98 30.86 17.16
N PRO A 165 -11.89 31.19 18.11
CA PRO A 165 -11.53 31.34 19.52
C PRO A 165 -10.94 30.10 20.19
N THR A 166 -11.09 28.91 19.60
CA THR A 166 -10.48 27.66 20.10
C THR A 166 -8.98 27.57 19.80
N GLY A 167 -8.47 28.42 18.91
CA GLY A 167 -7.12 28.33 18.34
C GLY A 167 -7.01 27.39 17.15
N LEU A 168 -8.07 26.64 16.83
CA LEU A 168 -8.22 25.89 15.58
C LEU A 168 -8.85 26.77 14.49
N ASN A 169 -8.78 26.30 13.25
CA ASN A 169 -9.27 27.02 12.07
C ASN A 169 -10.62 26.47 11.59
N ARG A 170 -11.32 27.29 10.80
CA ARG A 170 -12.59 26.99 10.12
C ARG A 170 -12.50 27.33 8.63
N TYR A 171 -13.38 26.76 7.82
CA TYR A 171 -13.65 27.31 6.49
C TYR A 171 -14.58 28.53 6.60
N SER A 172 -14.42 29.52 5.73
CA SER A 172 -15.20 30.76 5.68
C SER A 172 -15.12 31.37 4.27
N ASN A 173 -15.43 32.65 4.11
CA ASN A 173 -15.35 33.36 2.83
C ASN A 173 -15.04 34.84 3.05
N ASN A 174 -14.72 35.53 1.95
CA ASN A 174 -14.46 36.97 1.88
C ASN A 174 -15.46 37.64 0.92
N SER A 175 -16.66 37.10 0.78
CA SER A 175 -17.63 37.50 -0.25
C SER A 175 -18.27 38.87 0.03
N THR A 176 -18.61 39.59 -1.04
CA THR A 176 -19.48 40.78 -0.92
C THR A 176 -20.94 40.35 -0.70
N LYS A 177 -21.79 41.29 -0.27
CA LYS A 177 -23.24 41.01 -0.12
C LYS A 177 -23.87 40.59 -1.45
N GLU A 178 -23.48 41.22 -2.55
CA GLU A 178 -23.97 40.94 -3.89
C GLU A 178 -23.59 39.52 -4.32
N GLU A 179 -22.34 39.11 -4.06
CA GLU A 179 -21.89 37.74 -4.31
C GLU A 179 -22.66 36.73 -3.48
N LEU A 180 -22.89 37.01 -2.19
CA LEU A 180 -23.69 36.14 -1.32
C LEU A 180 -25.13 35.99 -1.82
N PHE A 181 -25.79 37.08 -2.24
CA PHE A 181 -27.13 36.98 -2.82
C PHE A 181 -27.13 36.18 -4.13
N SER A 182 -26.17 36.45 -5.02
CA SER A 182 -26.06 35.71 -6.29
C SER A 182 -25.81 34.22 -6.06
N PHE A 183 -24.96 33.87 -5.09
CA PHE A 183 -24.68 32.48 -4.75
C PHE A 183 -25.91 31.81 -4.14
N PHE A 184 -26.65 32.51 -3.28
CA PHE A 184 -27.89 31.97 -2.69
C PHE A 184 -28.95 31.65 -3.75
N GLU A 185 -29.14 32.54 -4.74
CA GLU A 185 -30.06 32.28 -5.85
C GLU A 185 -29.63 31.07 -6.68
N TYR A 186 -28.33 30.92 -6.95
CA TYR A 186 -27.80 29.71 -7.57
C TYR A 186 -28.07 28.46 -6.70
N MET A 187 -27.90 28.55 -5.39
CA MET A 187 -28.11 27.44 -4.46
C MET A 187 -29.56 26.97 -4.35
N LYS A 188 -30.56 27.83 -4.59
CA LYS A 188 -31.97 27.42 -4.69
C LYS A 188 -32.22 26.39 -5.79
N SER A 189 -31.41 26.40 -6.86
CA SER A 189 -31.50 25.41 -7.93
C SER A 189 -31.01 24.01 -7.50
N ARG A 190 -30.11 23.94 -6.50
CA ARG A 190 -29.62 22.69 -5.91
C ARG A 190 -30.44 22.22 -4.71
N PHE A 191 -30.89 23.17 -3.89
CA PHE A 191 -31.63 22.93 -2.65
C PHE A 191 -32.93 23.74 -2.66
N PRO A 192 -34.04 23.16 -3.16
CA PRO A 192 -35.32 23.88 -3.27
C PRO A 192 -35.86 24.41 -1.95
N ASP A 193 -35.53 23.78 -0.82
CA ASP A 193 -35.96 24.17 0.52
C ASP A 193 -35.38 25.51 0.99
N LEU A 194 -34.26 25.96 0.40
CA LEU A 194 -33.73 27.31 0.62
C LEU A 194 -34.70 28.41 0.15
N SER A 195 -35.64 28.10 -0.74
CA SER A 195 -36.63 29.05 -1.26
C SER A 195 -37.59 29.58 -0.20
N ALA A 196 -37.67 28.94 0.97
CA ALA A 196 -38.50 29.39 2.08
C ALA A 196 -37.94 30.63 2.81
N LEU A 197 -36.64 30.92 2.67
CA LEU A 197 -36.02 32.08 3.29
C LEU A 197 -36.34 33.35 2.51
N SER A 198 -36.85 34.37 3.21
CA SER A 198 -37.20 35.67 2.63
C SER A 198 -36.58 36.87 3.35
N ASP A 199 -36.08 36.68 4.58
CA ASP A 199 -35.34 37.71 5.31
C ASP A 199 -33.92 37.87 4.74
N SER A 200 -33.54 39.10 4.40
CA SER A 200 -32.24 39.38 3.76
C SER A 200 -31.03 39.10 4.66
N THR A 201 -31.17 39.24 5.97
CA THR A 201 -30.09 38.95 6.93
C THR A 201 -29.90 37.44 7.07
N GLU A 202 -31.00 36.69 7.13
CA GLU A 202 -30.97 35.23 7.17
C GLU A 202 -30.42 34.64 5.88
N ILE A 203 -30.82 35.18 4.72
CA ILE A 203 -30.27 34.81 3.40
C ILE A 203 -28.75 35.05 3.35
N LEU A 204 -28.28 36.23 3.76
CA LEU A 204 -26.85 36.54 3.75
C LEU A 204 -26.07 35.59 4.68
N ARG A 205 -26.58 35.34 5.88
CA ARG A 205 -25.95 34.40 6.82
C ARG A 205 -25.91 32.99 6.25
N GLN A 206 -27.03 32.50 5.73
CA GLN A 206 -27.11 31.16 5.17
C GLN A 206 -26.19 31.00 3.97
N SER A 207 -26.17 31.98 3.08
CA SER A 207 -25.28 32.00 1.92
C SER A 207 -23.81 31.99 2.33
N SER A 208 -23.43 32.75 3.36
CA SER A 208 -22.05 32.77 3.87
C SER A 208 -21.58 31.37 4.29
N HIS A 209 -22.43 30.60 4.98
CA HIS A 209 -22.12 29.21 5.31
C HIS A 209 -22.04 28.30 4.08
N LEU A 210 -22.89 28.50 3.06
CA LEU A 210 -22.85 27.71 1.83
C LEU A 210 -21.57 27.99 1.02
N VAL A 211 -21.12 29.25 0.95
CA VAL A 211 -19.84 29.62 0.31
C VAL A 211 -18.65 29.04 1.10
N ALA A 212 -18.72 29.04 2.42
CA ALA A 212 -17.70 28.42 3.27
C ALA A 212 -17.62 26.89 3.08
N GLU A 213 -18.75 26.23 2.80
CA GLU A 213 -18.76 24.81 2.48
C GLU A 213 -18.15 24.52 1.10
N ALA A 214 -18.30 25.44 0.13
CA ALA A 214 -17.53 25.39 -1.11
C ALA A 214 -16.03 25.64 -0.90
N GLU A 215 -15.63 26.42 0.11
CA GLU A 215 -14.21 26.54 0.54
C GLU A 215 -13.69 25.25 1.17
N SER A 216 -14.56 24.42 1.75
CA SER A 216 -14.14 23.12 2.30
C SER A 216 -13.88 22.07 1.22
N GLY A 217 -14.33 22.31 -0.01
CA GLY A 217 -14.35 21.32 -1.09
C GLY A 217 -15.40 20.22 -0.91
N TRP A 218 -16.26 20.31 0.11
CA TRP A 218 -17.29 19.30 0.41
C TRP A 218 -18.70 19.90 0.19
N ASP A 219 -18.90 20.64 -0.91
CA ASP A 219 -20.17 21.25 -1.28
C ASP A 219 -21.09 20.26 -2.02
N PHE A 220 -22.11 19.66 -1.41
CA PHE A 220 -22.51 19.80 -0.01
C PHE A 220 -22.49 18.47 0.74
N SER A 221 -22.39 18.57 2.06
CA SER A 221 -22.21 17.48 3.01
C SER A 221 -23.08 17.66 4.25
N PRO A 222 -23.64 16.57 4.81
CA PRO A 222 -24.36 16.63 6.08
C PRO A 222 -23.46 17.01 7.27
N ARG A 223 -22.13 16.91 7.10
CA ARG A 223 -21.09 17.18 8.10
C ARG A 223 -21.26 18.52 8.81
N PHE A 224 -21.70 19.54 8.08
CA PHE A 224 -21.84 20.91 8.57
C PHE A 224 -23.29 21.34 8.79
N ASN A 225 -24.25 20.60 8.23
CA ASN A 225 -25.68 20.96 8.23
C ASN A 225 -25.90 22.44 7.87
N PHE A 226 -25.28 22.89 6.77
CA PHE A 226 -25.32 24.28 6.28
C PHE A 226 -24.86 25.35 7.28
N ARG A 227 -24.01 24.98 8.24
CA ARG A 227 -23.39 25.89 9.23
C ARG A 227 -21.86 25.80 9.21
N CYS A 228 -21.25 25.63 8.04
CA CYS A 228 -19.82 25.31 7.90
C CYS A 228 -18.89 26.23 8.74
N GLU A 229 -19.13 27.54 8.74
CA GLU A 229 -18.36 28.51 9.53
C GLU A 229 -18.44 28.36 11.07
N ASP A 230 -19.37 27.57 11.58
CA ASP A 230 -19.54 27.33 13.03
C ASP A 230 -18.66 26.14 13.51
N TYR A 231 -17.97 25.46 12.59
CA TYR A 231 -17.18 24.27 12.88
C TYR A 231 -15.68 24.53 12.80
N ASN A 232 -14.91 23.82 13.63
CA ASN A 232 -13.49 23.54 13.44
C ASN A 232 -13.36 22.16 12.77
N PRO A 233 -13.14 22.11 11.44
CA PRO A 233 -13.11 20.85 10.69
C PRO A 233 -11.80 20.09 10.95
N VAL A 234 -11.86 18.78 11.15
CA VAL A 234 -10.66 17.97 11.45
C VAL A 234 -9.67 17.91 10.28
N ASP A 235 -10.17 17.86 9.05
CA ASP A 235 -9.38 17.87 7.81
C ASP A 235 -8.57 19.16 7.63
N LEU A 236 -9.19 20.33 7.78
CA LEU A 236 -8.50 21.62 7.68
C LEU A 236 -7.37 21.71 8.69
N ASN A 237 -7.65 21.32 9.94
CA ASN A 237 -6.68 21.40 11.01
C ASN A 237 -5.57 20.33 10.87
N ALA A 238 -5.85 19.18 10.25
CA ALA A 238 -4.82 18.22 9.84
C ALA A 238 -3.90 18.80 8.75
N ASN A 239 -4.46 19.46 7.74
CA ASN A 239 -3.67 20.11 6.69
C ASN A 239 -2.80 21.24 7.24
N LEU A 240 -3.32 22.06 8.16
CA LEU A 240 -2.51 23.11 8.79
C LEU A 240 -1.44 22.58 9.75
N TYR A 241 -1.67 21.41 10.36
CA TYR A 241 -0.61 20.69 11.06
C TYR A 241 0.49 20.30 10.09
N LEU A 242 0.15 19.78 8.90
CA LEU A 242 1.13 19.46 7.88
C LEU A 242 1.92 20.68 7.41
N TYR A 243 1.27 21.84 7.20
CA TYR A 243 1.97 23.11 6.95
C TYR A 243 3.02 23.40 8.03
N GLU A 244 2.64 23.29 9.30
CA GLU A 244 3.55 23.56 10.43
C GLU A 244 4.71 22.55 10.45
N THR A 245 4.46 21.26 10.21
CA THR A 245 5.55 20.26 10.14
C THR A 245 6.44 20.45 8.90
N ASN A 246 5.87 20.82 7.76
CA ASN A 246 6.59 21.06 6.52
C ASN A 246 7.44 22.34 6.62
N PHE A 247 6.97 23.41 7.26
CA PHE A 247 7.83 24.57 7.54
C PHE A 247 9.02 24.20 8.42
N ALA A 248 8.84 23.34 9.43
CA ALA A 248 9.96 22.87 10.24
C ALA A 248 11.00 22.15 9.36
N TYR A 249 10.52 21.23 8.51
CA TYR A 249 11.35 20.51 7.55
C TYR A 249 12.06 21.46 6.56
N PHE A 250 11.34 22.40 5.92
CA PHE A 250 11.93 23.36 4.98
C PHE A 250 13.00 24.21 5.65
N TYR A 251 12.76 24.67 6.87
CA TYR A 251 13.74 25.45 7.62
C TYR A 251 15.01 24.65 7.91
N ASP A 252 14.89 23.37 8.29
CA ASP A 252 16.05 22.50 8.48
C ASP A 252 16.83 22.31 7.16
N GLN A 253 16.11 22.04 6.06
CA GLN A 253 16.72 21.82 4.72
C GLN A 253 17.50 23.04 4.20
N LEU A 254 16.98 24.24 4.51
CA LEU A 254 17.56 25.53 4.14
C LEU A 254 18.61 26.04 5.14
N GLY A 255 18.77 25.38 6.30
CA GLY A 255 19.61 25.89 7.39
C GLY A 255 19.08 27.20 8.02
N LYS A 256 17.78 27.48 7.88
CA LYS A 256 17.10 28.68 8.42
C LYS A 256 16.81 28.47 9.91
N LYS A 257 17.11 29.47 10.74
CA LYS A 257 16.73 29.45 12.17
C LYS A 257 15.20 29.52 12.30
N GLY A 258 14.64 28.78 13.27
CA GLY A 258 13.22 28.87 13.61
C GLY A 258 12.40 27.59 13.40
N ALA A 259 13.01 26.49 12.97
CA ALA A 259 12.32 25.19 12.83
C ALA A 259 11.59 24.76 14.13
N ASP A 260 12.20 25.00 15.30
CA ASP A 260 11.58 24.66 16.60
C ASP A 260 10.28 25.42 16.89
N LYS A 261 10.13 26.65 16.36
CA LYS A 261 8.87 27.40 16.49
C LYS A 261 7.74 26.68 15.76
N TRP A 262 8.04 26.12 14.59
CA TRP A 262 7.09 25.39 13.76
C TRP A 262 6.73 24.04 14.39
N ARG A 263 7.70 23.30 14.93
CA ARG A 263 7.45 22.09 15.72
C ARG A 263 6.50 22.36 16.90
N LYS A 264 6.74 23.44 17.66
CA LYS A 264 5.86 23.84 18.78
C LYS A 264 4.44 24.21 18.34
N LYS A 265 4.29 24.85 17.16
CA LYS A 265 2.97 25.15 16.58
C LYS A 265 2.22 23.88 16.21
N ALA A 266 2.88 22.95 15.51
CA ALA A 266 2.33 21.65 15.16
C ALA A 266 1.88 20.87 16.41
N ASP A 267 2.74 20.80 17.44
CA ASP A 267 2.40 20.16 18.71
C ASP A 267 1.20 20.82 19.40
N SER A 268 1.10 22.15 19.34
CA SER A 268 -0.03 22.88 19.90
C SER A 268 -1.32 22.56 19.16
N ARG A 269 -1.29 22.52 17.83
CA ARG A 269 -2.46 22.19 17.02
C ARG A 269 -2.93 20.77 17.27
N LYS A 270 -2.00 19.80 17.30
CA LYS A 270 -2.30 18.40 17.66
C LYS A 270 -3.04 18.31 18.99
N ARG A 271 -2.55 18.98 20.04
CA ARG A 271 -3.23 19.02 21.35
C ARG A 271 -4.62 19.66 21.29
N LEU A 272 -4.82 20.68 20.45
CA LEU A 272 -6.13 21.31 20.28
C LEU A 272 -7.10 20.42 19.52
N ILE A 273 -6.64 19.69 18.50
CA ILE A 273 -7.44 18.65 17.81
C ILE A 273 -7.87 17.59 18.83
N ASP A 274 -6.94 17.04 19.61
CA ASP A 274 -7.26 16.06 20.67
C ASP A 274 -8.28 16.61 21.68
N LYS A 275 -8.15 17.88 22.06
CA LYS A 275 -9.04 18.51 23.05
C LYS A 275 -10.46 18.72 22.54
N TYR A 276 -10.61 19.18 21.31
CA TYR A 276 -11.89 19.67 20.79
C TYR A 276 -12.61 18.67 19.89
N CYS A 277 -11.87 17.80 19.19
CA CYS A 277 -12.40 16.94 18.14
C CYS A 277 -12.49 15.46 18.54
N LEU A 278 -11.84 15.05 19.64
CA LEU A 278 -11.92 13.67 20.13
C LEU A 278 -13.25 13.44 20.86
N ASN A 279 -14.01 12.43 20.44
CA ASN A 279 -15.16 11.94 21.16
C ASN A 279 -14.69 10.98 22.27
N PRO A 280 -14.92 11.28 23.56
CA PRO A 280 -14.48 10.43 24.65
C PRO A 280 -15.27 9.10 24.76
N THR A 281 -16.39 8.97 24.05
CA THR A 281 -17.27 7.81 24.14
C THR A 281 -16.78 6.66 23.25
N ASP A 282 -16.47 6.94 21.99
CA ASP A 282 -16.03 5.94 21.01
C ASP A 282 -14.55 6.10 20.61
N GLY A 283 -13.88 7.14 21.11
CA GLY A 283 -12.47 7.43 20.83
C GLY A 283 -12.20 7.91 19.40
N CYS A 284 -13.25 8.21 18.62
CA CYS A 284 -13.15 8.70 17.25
C CYS A 284 -13.09 10.23 17.17
N PHE A 285 -12.73 10.76 16.01
CA PHE A 285 -12.62 12.20 15.77
C PHE A 285 -13.76 12.76 14.92
N TYR A 286 -14.26 13.91 15.33
CA TYR A 286 -15.37 14.63 14.72
C TYR A 286 -15.06 16.12 14.64
N ASP A 287 -15.73 16.83 13.75
CA ASP A 287 -15.61 18.29 13.72
C ASP A 287 -16.21 18.90 14.98
N TYR A 288 -15.63 20.00 15.42
CA TYR A 288 -16.09 20.67 16.63
C TYR A 288 -16.93 21.90 16.27
N ASP A 289 -18.23 21.85 16.57
CA ASP A 289 -19.15 23.00 16.54
C ASP A 289 -18.78 23.92 17.71
N PHE A 290 -17.90 24.90 17.47
CA PHE A 290 -17.35 25.75 18.53
C PHE A 290 -18.36 26.81 19.01
N VAL A 291 -19.39 27.09 18.20
CA VAL A 291 -20.49 27.99 18.56
C VAL A 291 -21.40 27.33 19.59
N ASN A 292 -21.78 26.07 19.36
CA ASN A 292 -22.68 25.31 20.24
C ASN A 292 -21.93 24.39 21.22
N LYS A 293 -20.60 24.39 21.18
CA LYS A 293 -19.70 23.64 22.06
C LYS A 293 -19.98 22.13 22.07
N ARG A 294 -20.17 21.54 20.89
CA ARG A 294 -20.46 20.12 20.71
C ARG A 294 -19.71 19.53 19.52
N LEU A 295 -19.58 18.21 19.48
CA LEU A 295 -19.08 17.53 18.30
C LEU A 295 -20.17 17.45 17.22
N SER A 296 -19.75 17.39 15.95
CA SER A 296 -20.62 17.04 14.84
C SER A 296 -21.22 15.64 15.06
N PRO A 297 -22.51 15.43 14.74
CA PRO A 297 -23.12 14.11 14.86
C PRO A 297 -22.71 13.15 13.73
N ILE A 298 -21.91 13.60 12.76
CA ILE A 298 -21.54 12.83 11.57
C ILE A 298 -20.08 12.38 11.66
N TYR A 299 -19.84 11.07 11.67
CA TYR A 299 -18.52 10.51 11.42
C TYR A 299 -18.22 10.50 9.92
N SER A 300 -17.05 10.98 9.53
CA SER A 300 -16.72 11.20 8.12
C SER A 300 -15.30 10.79 7.77
N SER A 301 -15.05 10.65 6.47
CA SER A 301 -13.72 10.37 5.91
C SER A 301 -12.67 11.44 6.19
N ALA A 302 -13.05 12.58 6.79
CA ALA A 302 -12.11 13.59 7.26
C ALA A 302 -11.12 13.04 8.32
N VAL A 303 -11.45 11.93 8.99
CA VAL A 303 -10.49 11.22 9.88
C VAL A 303 -9.27 10.68 9.14
N PHE A 304 -9.37 10.39 7.84
CA PHE A 304 -8.24 9.95 7.04
C PHE A 304 -7.20 11.05 6.86
N ASN A 305 -7.59 12.33 6.89
CA ASN A 305 -6.63 13.44 6.94
C ASN A 305 -5.79 13.40 8.22
N LEU A 306 -6.37 13.03 9.37
CA LEU A 306 -5.63 12.94 10.63
C LEU A 306 -4.60 11.80 10.61
N LEU A 307 -4.97 10.65 10.05
CA LEU A 307 -4.06 9.54 9.80
C LEU A 307 -2.95 9.96 8.82
N TRP A 308 -3.31 10.43 7.64
CA TRP A 308 -2.35 10.85 6.62
C TRP A 308 -1.37 11.92 7.14
N ALA A 309 -1.86 12.92 7.88
CA ALA A 309 -1.05 13.96 8.48
C ALA A 309 -0.13 13.48 9.61
N GLY A 310 -0.31 12.26 10.14
CA GLY A 310 0.48 11.77 11.27
C GLY A 310 0.15 12.47 12.60
N THR A 311 -1.08 12.96 12.75
CA THR A 311 -1.49 13.71 13.94
C THR A 311 -1.86 12.81 15.12
N LEU A 312 -2.29 11.57 14.86
CA LEU A 312 -2.75 10.64 15.88
C LEU A 312 -1.61 9.97 16.64
N SER A 313 -1.90 9.45 17.83
CA SER A 313 -1.09 8.42 18.48
C SER A 313 -1.36 7.04 17.86
N PRO A 314 -0.46 6.04 18.01
CA PRO A 314 -0.72 4.69 17.53
C PRO A 314 -2.03 4.08 18.05
N GLN A 315 -2.40 4.38 19.30
CA GLN A 315 -3.65 3.91 19.89
C GLN A 315 -4.88 4.58 19.25
N GLN A 316 -4.84 5.90 19.03
CA GLN A 316 -5.92 6.61 18.33
C GLN A 316 -6.05 6.14 16.87
N ALA A 317 -4.93 5.89 16.18
CA ALA A 317 -4.94 5.32 14.84
C ALA A 317 -5.58 3.93 14.82
N LYS A 318 -5.26 3.07 15.80
CA LYS A 318 -5.93 1.78 15.97
C LYS A 318 -7.44 1.95 16.19
N THR A 319 -7.87 2.93 16.97
CA THR A 319 -9.32 3.21 17.16
C THR A 319 -10.01 3.57 15.86
N VAL A 320 -9.37 4.34 14.96
CA VAL A 320 -9.90 4.61 13.62
C VAL A 320 -10.02 3.31 12.81
N VAL A 321 -9.00 2.44 12.87
CA VAL A 321 -9.01 1.11 12.22
C VAL A 321 -10.16 0.24 12.72
N ASP A 322 -10.35 0.17 14.03
CA ASP A 322 -11.43 -0.60 14.68
C ASP A 322 -12.83 -0.08 14.28
N ASN A 323 -12.92 1.16 13.78
CA ASN A 323 -14.15 1.80 13.31
C ASN A 323 -14.25 1.95 11.78
N LEU A 324 -13.35 1.33 11.00
CA LEU A 324 -13.34 1.43 9.53
C LEU A 324 -14.66 0.99 8.91
N SER A 325 -15.35 0.01 9.49
CA SER A 325 -16.63 -0.51 8.97
C SER A 325 -17.74 0.53 8.87
N ARG A 326 -17.60 1.70 9.51
CA ARG A 326 -18.54 2.84 9.37
C ARG A 326 -18.39 3.58 8.05
N LEU A 327 -17.22 3.50 7.43
CA LEU A 327 -16.84 4.26 6.23
C LEU A 327 -16.41 3.36 5.07
N GLU A 328 -16.01 2.12 5.35
CA GLU A 328 -15.43 1.22 4.36
C GLU A 328 -16.46 0.27 3.76
N TYR A 329 -16.63 0.36 2.45
CA TYR A 329 -17.61 -0.38 1.65
C TYR A 329 -16.90 -1.28 0.61
N PRO A 330 -17.61 -2.13 -0.15
CA PRO A 330 -17.01 -3.07 -1.09
C PRO A 330 -16.05 -2.47 -2.14
N TYR A 331 -16.23 -1.21 -2.54
CA TYR A 331 -15.45 -0.56 -3.61
C TYR A 331 -14.65 0.67 -3.15
N GLY A 332 -14.48 0.88 -1.84
CA GLY A 332 -13.68 1.97 -1.29
C GLY A 332 -14.27 2.55 -0.01
N VAL A 333 -13.93 3.80 0.30
CA VAL A 333 -14.50 4.53 1.45
C VAL A 333 -15.51 5.59 1.03
N VAL A 334 -16.60 5.73 1.79
CA VAL A 334 -17.64 6.75 1.58
C VAL A 334 -17.31 8.06 2.28
N ALA A 335 -17.85 9.18 1.79
CA ALA A 335 -17.59 10.50 2.37
C ALA A 335 -18.01 10.63 3.85
N CYS A 336 -19.20 10.11 4.21
CA CYS A 336 -19.75 10.13 5.56
C CYS A 336 -20.39 8.78 5.88
N GLU A 337 -20.45 8.42 7.17
CA GLU A 337 -21.14 7.20 7.61
C GLU A 337 -22.61 7.21 7.19
N GLN A 338 -23.19 6.05 6.90
CA GLN A 338 -24.62 5.96 6.57
C GLN A 338 -25.49 6.42 7.75
N GLY A 339 -26.54 7.18 7.46
CA GLY A 339 -27.51 7.58 8.49
C GLY A 339 -28.66 8.40 7.92
N PRO A 340 -29.62 8.82 8.77
CA PRO A 340 -30.72 9.66 8.35
C PRO A 340 -30.20 11.00 7.84
N ARG A 341 -30.81 11.49 6.76
CA ARG A 341 -30.52 12.80 6.15
C ARG A 341 -31.80 13.55 5.91
N ASP A 342 -31.75 14.85 6.12
CA ASP A 342 -32.82 15.77 5.78
C ASP A 342 -32.84 16.09 4.27
N ARG A 343 -31.71 15.92 3.57
CA ARG A 343 -31.54 16.21 2.15
C ARG A 343 -30.62 15.20 1.46
N SER A 344 -30.58 15.26 0.13
CA SER A 344 -29.55 14.57 -0.66
C SER A 344 -28.30 15.44 -0.73
N TYR A 345 -27.14 14.83 -0.44
CA TYR A 345 -25.83 15.47 -0.45
C TYR A 345 -24.89 14.63 -1.31
N GLN A 346 -24.06 15.24 -2.15
CA GLN A 346 -23.07 14.49 -2.93
C GLN A 346 -21.83 14.08 -2.11
N TRP A 347 -21.49 14.81 -1.05
CA TRP A 347 -20.41 14.48 -0.10
C TRP A 347 -20.97 13.73 1.11
N ASP A 348 -21.66 12.62 0.83
CA ASP A 348 -22.28 11.73 1.81
C ASP A 348 -22.31 10.28 1.28
N TYR A 349 -22.63 9.32 2.14
CA TYR A 349 -22.97 7.96 1.71
C TYR A 349 -24.09 7.99 0.64
N PRO A 350 -24.00 7.19 -0.45
CA PRO A 350 -23.03 6.12 -0.71
C PRO A 350 -21.82 6.54 -1.56
N ASN A 351 -21.62 7.84 -1.79
CA ASN A 351 -20.60 8.31 -2.72
C ASN A 351 -19.17 8.14 -2.14
N ALA A 352 -18.29 7.56 -2.94
CA ALA A 352 -16.85 7.53 -2.77
C ALA A 352 -16.18 8.59 -3.65
N TRP A 353 -15.10 9.15 -3.14
CA TRP A 353 -14.28 10.15 -3.81
C TRP A 353 -12.82 9.72 -3.83
N ALA A 354 -12.10 10.07 -4.89
CA ALA A 354 -10.70 9.73 -5.09
C ALA A 354 -9.82 10.17 -3.91
N SER A 355 -10.03 11.41 -3.46
CA SER A 355 -9.26 12.03 -2.37
C SER A 355 -9.27 11.20 -1.08
N PHE A 356 -10.44 10.75 -0.61
CA PHE A 356 -10.53 9.98 0.64
C PHE A 356 -9.92 8.60 0.54
N ASN A 357 -10.04 7.95 -0.62
CA ASN A 357 -9.41 6.64 -0.83
C ASN A 357 -7.88 6.79 -0.79
N THR A 358 -7.31 7.79 -1.46
CA THR A 358 -5.87 8.08 -1.39
C THR A 358 -5.41 8.38 0.04
N LEU A 359 -6.13 9.23 0.77
CA LEU A 359 -5.78 9.58 2.14
C LEU A 359 -5.95 8.40 3.11
N ALA A 360 -6.95 7.55 2.91
CA ALA A 360 -7.14 6.33 3.71
C ALA A 360 -5.98 5.35 3.51
N ILE A 361 -5.62 5.06 2.25
CA ILE A 361 -4.51 4.14 1.93
C ILE A 361 -3.21 4.67 2.54
N SER A 362 -2.85 5.92 2.24
CA SER A 362 -1.61 6.52 2.73
C SER A 362 -1.58 6.66 4.25
N GLY A 363 -2.70 7.07 4.86
CA GLY A 363 -2.82 7.25 6.29
C GLY A 363 -2.75 5.94 7.08
N LEU A 364 -3.38 4.87 6.59
CA LEU A 364 -3.30 3.56 7.24
C LEU A 364 -1.90 2.97 7.17
N ASP A 365 -1.25 3.04 5.99
CA ASP A 365 0.10 2.53 5.80
C ASP A 365 1.12 3.27 6.69
N ARG A 366 0.95 4.59 6.85
CA ARG A 366 1.79 5.41 7.74
C ARG A 366 1.84 4.89 9.18
N TYR A 367 0.77 4.28 9.68
CA TYR A 367 0.71 3.71 11.03
C TYR A 367 0.98 2.20 11.07
N GLY A 368 1.43 1.59 9.97
CA GLY A 368 1.73 0.17 9.88
C GLY A 368 0.53 -0.74 9.67
N PHE A 369 -0.66 -0.19 9.38
CA PHE A 369 -1.86 -0.95 9.03
C PHE A 369 -1.87 -1.30 7.53
N THR A 370 -0.74 -1.82 7.03
CA THR A 370 -0.49 -2.10 5.61
C THR A 370 -1.52 -3.09 5.05
N GLY A 371 -1.98 -4.06 5.84
CA GLY A 371 -3.04 -4.99 5.43
C GLY A 371 -4.37 -4.28 5.11
N ASP A 372 -4.78 -3.32 5.94
CA ASP A 372 -5.99 -2.51 5.72
C ASP A 372 -5.81 -1.53 4.56
N ALA A 373 -4.64 -0.90 4.45
CA ALA A 373 -4.29 -0.04 3.33
C ALA A 373 -4.36 -0.80 1.99
N CYS A 374 -3.76 -2.00 1.90
CA CYS A 374 -3.82 -2.87 0.72
C CYS A 374 -5.26 -3.29 0.40
N ARG A 375 -6.06 -3.58 1.43
CA ARG A 375 -7.47 -3.95 1.28
C ARG A 375 -8.29 -2.81 0.69
N ILE A 376 -8.16 -1.58 1.20
CA ILE A 376 -8.84 -0.40 0.66
C ILE A 376 -8.34 -0.05 -0.74
N ALA A 377 -7.02 -0.11 -0.98
CA ALA A 377 -6.45 0.11 -2.31
C ALA A 377 -7.04 -0.84 -3.35
N ARG A 378 -7.14 -2.14 -3.02
CA ARG A 378 -7.73 -3.14 -3.91
C ARG A 378 -9.22 -2.92 -4.15
N LYS A 379 -9.98 -2.53 -3.13
CA LYS A 379 -11.40 -2.17 -3.28
C LYS A 379 -11.57 -0.98 -4.22
N TYR A 380 -10.80 0.09 -4.03
CA TYR A 380 -10.83 1.27 -4.88
C TYR A 380 -10.44 0.95 -6.33
N VAL A 381 -9.32 0.25 -6.53
CA VAL A 381 -8.86 -0.17 -7.87
C VAL A 381 -9.92 -1.02 -8.57
N ASN A 382 -10.52 -1.99 -7.88
CA ASN A 382 -11.59 -2.81 -8.45
C ASN A 382 -12.84 -2.00 -8.81
N GLY A 383 -13.20 -1.00 -8.00
CA GLY A 383 -14.32 -0.10 -8.29
C GLY A 383 -14.06 0.71 -9.57
N ILE A 384 -12.88 1.31 -9.68
CA ILE A 384 -12.51 2.12 -10.85
C ILE A 384 -12.36 1.26 -12.10
N THR A 385 -11.73 0.08 -12.04
CA THR A 385 -11.62 -0.80 -13.22
C THR A 385 -12.99 -1.30 -13.69
N GLY A 386 -13.89 -1.68 -12.78
CA GLY A 386 -15.25 -2.10 -13.13
C GLY A 386 -16.08 -0.98 -13.77
N ILE A 387 -15.98 0.24 -13.25
CA ILE A 387 -16.64 1.41 -13.85
C ILE A 387 -16.04 1.72 -15.22
N TYR A 388 -14.72 1.64 -15.37
CA TYR A 388 -14.07 1.86 -16.65
C TYR A 388 -14.49 0.80 -17.68
N GLN A 389 -14.61 -0.46 -17.31
CA GLN A 389 -15.09 -1.53 -18.21
C GLN A 389 -16.50 -1.27 -18.73
N THR A 390 -17.38 -0.70 -17.89
CA THR A 390 -18.79 -0.46 -18.24
C THR A 390 -19.00 0.86 -18.97
N THR A 391 -18.19 1.88 -18.70
CA THR A 391 -18.41 3.25 -19.18
C THR A 391 -17.35 3.75 -20.16
N GLY A 392 -16.19 3.08 -20.22
CA GLY A 392 -15.02 3.53 -20.97
C GLY A 392 -14.39 4.81 -20.44
N ASN A 393 -14.68 5.22 -19.19
CA ASN A 393 -14.22 6.50 -18.65
C ASN A 393 -13.95 6.48 -17.14
N LEU A 394 -13.31 7.55 -16.66
CA LEU A 394 -13.08 7.85 -15.25
C LEU A 394 -13.96 9.01 -14.83
N TRP A 395 -14.59 8.92 -13.66
CA TRP A 395 -15.62 9.87 -13.22
C TRP A 395 -15.21 10.57 -11.93
N GLU A 396 -15.91 11.67 -11.65
CA GLU A 396 -15.68 12.52 -10.46
C GLU A 396 -15.78 11.73 -9.15
N LYS A 397 -16.83 10.93 -9.04
CA LYS A 397 -17.24 10.14 -7.86
C LYS A 397 -17.96 8.87 -8.32
N PHE A 398 -18.12 7.92 -7.41
CA PHE A 398 -18.82 6.66 -7.69
C PHE A 398 -19.50 6.10 -6.44
N ASN A 399 -20.38 5.11 -6.62
CA ASN A 399 -21.05 4.44 -5.50
C ASN A 399 -20.11 3.40 -4.87
N ALA A 400 -19.71 3.62 -3.61
CA ALA A 400 -18.78 2.73 -2.90
C ALA A 400 -19.38 1.35 -2.58
N GLU A 401 -20.70 1.25 -2.52
CA GLU A 401 -21.43 0.04 -2.20
C GLU A 401 -21.59 -0.88 -3.40
N HIS A 402 -21.86 -0.29 -4.57
CA HIS A 402 -22.20 -1.04 -5.78
C HIS A 402 -21.13 -0.97 -6.89
N GLY A 403 -20.13 -0.09 -6.78
CA GLY A 403 -19.05 0.00 -7.76
C GLY A 403 -19.54 0.48 -9.13
N ASN A 404 -20.49 1.42 -9.15
CA ASN A 404 -21.12 1.94 -10.35
C ASN A 404 -21.39 3.46 -10.23
N LEU A 405 -22.11 4.03 -11.21
CA LEU A 405 -22.47 5.45 -11.23
C LEU A 405 -23.86 5.76 -10.67
N ASP A 406 -24.46 4.85 -9.88
CA ASP A 406 -25.69 5.13 -9.13
C ASP A 406 -25.36 5.97 -7.89
N VAL A 407 -25.07 7.24 -8.13
CA VAL A 407 -24.58 8.20 -7.14
C VAL A 407 -25.62 9.26 -6.82
N LYS A 408 -25.48 9.89 -5.65
CA LYS A 408 -26.19 11.15 -5.38
C LYS A 408 -25.51 12.29 -6.14
N ASN A 409 -26.21 12.87 -7.10
CA ASN A 409 -25.73 13.98 -7.92
C ASN A 409 -26.50 15.27 -7.63
N GLU A 410 -25.77 16.39 -7.68
CA GLU A 410 -26.32 17.75 -7.73
C GLU A 410 -26.17 18.37 -9.14
N TYR A 411 -25.40 17.72 -10.02
CA TYR A 411 -25.15 18.05 -11.43
C TYR A 411 -24.61 16.82 -12.18
N ASP A 412 -24.60 16.88 -13.51
CA ASP A 412 -24.05 15.81 -14.36
C ASP A 412 -22.53 15.73 -14.23
N MET A 413 -22.01 14.54 -13.96
CA MET A 413 -20.57 14.33 -13.79
C MET A 413 -19.83 14.46 -15.12
N PRO A 414 -18.71 15.20 -15.19
CA PRO A 414 -17.91 15.27 -16.40
C PRO A 414 -17.10 13.97 -16.61
N PRO A 415 -16.88 13.57 -17.87
CA PRO A 415 -15.98 12.47 -18.20
C PRO A 415 -14.52 12.89 -18.01
N PHE A 416 -13.70 11.94 -17.59
CA PHE A 416 -12.29 12.07 -17.21
C PHE A 416 -12.07 13.04 -16.06
N MET A 417 -11.59 12.53 -14.93
CA MET A 417 -11.28 13.33 -13.76
C MET A 417 -9.83 13.13 -13.29
N GLY A 418 -9.05 14.20 -13.23
CA GLY A 418 -7.62 14.21 -12.92
C GLY A 418 -7.31 13.65 -11.53
N TRP A 419 -8.09 13.98 -10.50
CA TRP A 419 -7.90 13.37 -9.18
C TRP A 419 -8.18 11.87 -9.19
N THR A 420 -9.07 11.37 -10.07
CA THR A 420 -9.49 9.96 -10.09
C THR A 420 -8.41 9.16 -10.77
N ALA A 421 -7.88 9.72 -11.87
CA ALA A 421 -6.69 9.23 -12.53
C ALA A 421 -5.50 9.16 -11.55
N GLY A 422 -5.19 10.26 -10.85
CA GLY A 422 -4.06 10.30 -9.92
C GLY A 422 -4.20 9.34 -8.74
N ALA A 423 -5.38 9.28 -8.13
CA ALA A 423 -5.67 8.32 -7.05
C ALA A 423 -5.62 6.87 -7.53
N PHE A 424 -6.06 6.59 -8.76
CA PHE A 424 -5.98 5.24 -9.34
C PHE A 424 -4.54 4.81 -9.54
N ILE A 425 -3.69 5.67 -10.12
CA ILE A 425 -2.25 5.42 -10.27
C ILE A 425 -1.64 5.10 -8.91
N TYR A 426 -1.89 5.97 -7.91
CA TYR A 426 -1.39 5.78 -6.55
C TYR A 426 -1.80 4.43 -5.97
N ALA A 427 -3.08 4.08 -6.02
CA ALA A 427 -3.58 2.84 -5.44
C ALA A 427 -3.08 1.60 -6.21
N ALA A 428 -3.02 1.64 -7.54
CA ALA A 428 -2.52 0.56 -8.37
C ALA A 428 -1.02 0.31 -8.13
N ASP A 429 -0.22 1.37 -8.07
CA ASP A 429 1.20 1.29 -7.77
C ASP A 429 1.45 0.89 -6.31
N TYR A 430 0.58 1.27 -5.38
CA TYR A 430 0.63 0.78 -4.00
C TYR A 430 0.42 -0.74 -3.94
N LEU A 431 -0.51 -1.29 -4.72
CA LEU A 431 -0.76 -2.74 -4.80
C LEU A 431 0.32 -3.51 -5.56
N SER A 432 1.16 -2.83 -6.35
CA SER A 432 2.28 -3.47 -7.03
C SER A 432 3.52 -3.56 -6.14
N LYS A 433 3.52 -2.90 -4.97
CA LYS A 433 4.59 -3.02 -3.98
C LYS A 433 4.47 -4.35 -3.22
N PRO A 434 5.57 -5.10 -3.08
CA PRO A 434 5.59 -6.32 -2.25
C PRO A 434 5.33 -5.97 -0.77
N ASP A 435 4.58 -6.80 -0.04
CA ASP A 435 4.36 -6.61 1.39
C ASP A 435 5.69 -6.76 2.15
N PRO A 436 6.21 -5.70 2.79
CA PRO A 436 7.47 -5.78 3.52
C PRO A 436 7.41 -6.74 4.73
N ASN A 437 6.21 -7.10 5.17
CA ASN A 437 5.97 -8.02 6.29
C ASN A 437 5.70 -9.47 5.83
N LEU A 438 5.68 -9.77 4.53
CA LEU A 438 5.74 -11.14 4.03
C LEU A 438 7.19 -11.49 3.69
N TRP A 439 7.85 -12.24 4.58
CA TRP A 439 9.24 -12.62 4.43
C TRP A 439 9.35 -13.98 3.76
N ILE A 440 10.01 -13.99 2.60
CA ILE A 440 10.05 -15.15 1.70
C ILE A 440 11.42 -15.80 1.79
N PHE A 441 11.44 -17.13 1.86
CA PHE A 441 12.66 -17.94 1.86
C PHE A 441 12.63 -18.94 0.71
N LEU A 442 13.64 -18.87 -0.14
CA LEU A 442 13.82 -19.86 -1.21
C LEU A 442 14.45 -21.09 -0.60
N CYS A 443 13.84 -22.26 -0.77
CA CYS A 443 14.32 -23.51 -0.19
C CYS A 443 14.70 -24.46 -1.31
N LEU A 444 15.98 -24.80 -1.44
CA LEU A 444 16.47 -25.66 -2.50
C LEU A 444 17.41 -26.74 -1.99
N GLY A 445 17.57 -27.81 -2.76
CA GLY A 445 18.52 -28.86 -2.41
C GLY A 445 18.14 -30.22 -2.96
N GLN A 446 18.64 -31.24 -2.29
CA GLN A 446 18.51 -32.63 -2.71
C GLN A 446 17.57 -33.41 -1.78
N SER A 447 17.83 -34.69 -1.57
CA SER A 447 16.99 -35.65 -0.84
C SER A 447 16.64 -35.26 0.61
N ASN A 448 17.56 -34.60 1.32
CA ASN A 448 17.29 -34.08 2.67
C ASN A 448 16.41 -32.82 2.66
N MET A 449 16.58 -31.90 1.70
CA MET A 449 15.69 -30.73 1.57
C MET A 449 14.30 -31.16 1.07
N GLU A 450 14.26 -32.15 0.18
CA GLU A 450 13.04 -32.73 -0.38
C GLU A 450 12.12 -33.30 0.69
N GLY A 451 12.71 -33.82 1.77
CA GLY A 451 11.99 -34.38 2.90
C GLY A 451 11.82 -35.89 2.77
N ASN A 452 12.50 -36.62 3.65
CA ASN A 452 12.64 -38.08 3.56
C ASN A 452 12.14 -38.83 4.80
N ALA A 453 11.83 -38.13 5.89
CA ALA A 453 11.22 -38.75 7.07
C ALA A 453 9.70 -38.82 6.92
N ALA A 454 9.08 -39.82 7.54
CA ALA A 454 7.63 -39.88 7.60
C ALA A 454 7.08 -38.67 8.36
N VAL A 455 6.01 -38.07 7.85
CA VAL A 455 5.26 -37.03 8.55
C VAL A 455 4.50 -37.68 9.70
N GLU A 456 4.68 -37.19 10.92
CA GLU A 456 3.99 -37.68 12.11
C GLU A 456 2.79 -36.78 12.46
N PRO A 457 1.79 -37.25 13.23
CA PRO A 457 0.61 -36.44 13.56
C PRO A 457 0.91 -35.08 14.19
N VAL A 458 2.00 -34.97 14.98
CA VAL A 458 2.43 -33.71 15.58
C VAL A 458 2.81 -32.65 14.54
N ASP A 459 3.27 -33.07 13.36
CA ASP A 459 3.70 -32.17 12.29
C ASP A 459 2.50 -31.56 11.56
N CYS A 460 1.32 -32.16 11.64
CA CYS A 460 0.10 -31.62 11.02
C CYS A 460 -0.72 -30.74 11.97
N GLN A 461 -0.33 -30.65 13.24
CA GLN A 461 -1.09 -29.94 14.27
C GLN A 461 -0.52 -28.54 14.52
N ASN A 462 -1.42 -27.59 14.82
CA ASN A 462 -1.10 -26.22 15.25
C ASN A 462 -0.07 -25.51 14.34
N VAL A 463 -0.19 -25.70 13.02
CA VAL A 463 0.61 -24.96 12.05
C VAL A 463 0.15 -23.50 12.08
N PRO A 464 1.01 -22.52 12.38
CA PRO A 464 0.56 -21.13 12.48
C PRO A 464 0.11 -20.59 11.12
N ASP A 465 -1.03 -19.89 11.10
CA ASP A 465 -1.63 -19.27 9.90
C ASP A 465 -0.70 -18.23 9.23
N ARG A 466 0.33 -17.74 9.96
CA ARG A 466 1.38 -16.84 9.46
C ARG A 466 2.50 -17.57 8.71
N PHE A 467 2.52 -18.90 8.69
CA PHE A 467 3.49 -19.71 7.96
C PHE A 467 2.87 -20.28 6.67
N LEU A 468 3.35 -19.79 5.53
CA LEU A 468 2.75 -19.99 4.23
C LEU A 468 3.68 -20.76 3.29
N LEU A 469 3.10 -21.64 2.49
CA LEU A 469 3.75 -22.34 1.40
C LEU A 469 3.39 -21.67 0.07
N PHE A 470 4.39 -21.47 -0.79
CA PHE A 470 4.20 -21.16 -2.19
C PHE A 470 4.53 -22.41 -3.03
N PRO A 471 3.52 -23.22 -3.41
CA PRO A 471 3.76 -24.47 -4.11
C PRO A 471 4.46 -24.20 -5.44
N THR A 472 5.53 -24.95 -5.71
CA THR A 472 6.26 -24.88 -6.97
C THR A 472 5.80 -25.93 -7.97
N VAL A 473 4.88 -26.81 -7.58
CA VAL A 473 4.15 -27.77 -8.41
C VAL A 473 2.70 -27.88 -7.92
N ASP A 474 1.81 -28.41 -8.75
CA ASP A 474 0.45 -28.74 -8.33
C ASP A 474 0.42 -30.00 -7.46
N PHE A 475 -0.46 -30.01 -6.46
CA PHE A 475 -0.74 -31.16 -5.60
C PHE A 475 -2.18 -31.58 -5.83
N SER A 476 -2.44 -32.88 -5.89
CA SER A 476 -3.80 -33.40 -6.00
C SER A 476 -4.47 -33.60 -4.63
N SER A 477 -3.70 -33.90 -3.59
CA SER A 477 -4.17 -34.08 -2.21
C SER A 477 -3.06 -33.78 -1.17
N PRO A 478 -3.21 -32.74 -0.32
CA PRO A 478 -4.25 -31.72 -0.38
C PRO A 478 -4.14 -30.94 -1.70
N VAL A 479 -5.27 -30.45 -2.21
CA VAL A 479 -5.28 -29.66 -3.46
C VAL A 479 -4.48 -28.38 -3.23
N ARG A 480 -3.39 -28.22 -3.98
CA ARG A 480 -2.57 -27.01 -3.99
C ARG A 480 -2.22 -26.66 -5.42
N THR A 481 -2.28 -25.38 -5.72
CA THR A 481 -1.99 -24.86 -7.06
C THR A 481 -0.62 -24.20 -7.08
N LYS A 482 0.19 -24.53 -8.09
CA LYS A 482 1.48 -23.87 -8.33
C LYS A 482 1.28 -22.36 -8.34
N GLY A 483 2.09 -21.65 -7.55
CA GLY A 483 2.10 -20.20 -7.54
C GLY A 483 0.99 -19.53 -6.72
N VAL A 484 0.26 -20.28 -5.90
CA VAL A 484 -0.81 -19.75 -5.03
C VAL A 484 -0.47 -20.06 -3.57
N TRP A 485 -0.36 -19.02 -2.74
CA TRP A 485 -0.10 -19.16 -1.29
C TRP A 485 -1.14 -20.04 -0.60
N CYS A 486 -0.69 -20.95 0.27
CA CYS A 486 -1.54 -21.78 1.11
C CYS A 486 -0.87 -22.08 2.46
N ASP A 487 -1.59 -22.71 3.38
CA ASP A 487 -1.05 -23.09 4.69
C ASP A 487 0.10 -24.09 4.54
N ALA A 488 1.22 -23.82 5.22
CA ALA A 488 2.43 -24.65 5.18
C ALA A 488 2.33 -25.90 6.06
N VAL A 489 1.33 -26.74 5.81
CA VAL A 489 1.18 -28.06 6.43
C VAL A 489 1.96 -29.10 5.60
N PRO A 490 2.79 -29.97 6.20
CA PRO A 490 3.50 -30.98 5.43
C PRO A 490 2.55 -31.92 4.64
N PRO A 491 2.99 -32.45 3.49
CA PRO A 491 4.32 -32.28 2.89
C PRO A 491 4.48 -30.93 2.17
N LEU A 492 5.68 -30.35 2.15
CA LEU A 492 5.89 -28.99 1.61
C LEU A 492 6.47 -28.95 0.19
N VAL A 493 7.27 -29.96 -0.20
CA VAL A 493 8.01 -29.92 -1.48
C VAL A 493 7.16 -30.48 -2.62
N ARG A 494 6.65 -31.71 -2.47
CA ARG A 494 5.68 -32.35 -3.38
C ARG A 494 4.74 -33.28 -2.62
N GLU A 495 3.62 -33.62 -3.24
CA GLU A 495 2.56 -34.46 -2.64
C GLU A 495 3.06 -35.78 -2.03
N ASN A 496 4.06 -36.42 -2.63
CA ASN A 496 4.59 -37.72 -2.19
C ASN A 496 5.90 -37.62 -1.39
N THR A 497 6.26 -36.42 -0.91
CA THR A 497 7.49 -36.21 -0.11
C THR A 497 7.20 -36.27 1.39
N GLY A 498 8.25 -36.37 2.20
CA GLY A 498 8.17 -36.48 3.65
C GLY A 498 8.34 -35.14 4.38
N LEU A 499 8.66 -35.25 5.66
CA LEU A 499 9.03 -34.12 6.52
C LEU A 499 10.39 -33.55 6.10
N THR A 500 10.48 -32.23 6.02
CA THR A 500 11.66 -31.46 5.58
C THR A 500 12.12 -30.48 6.68
N PRO A 501 13.39 -30.03 6.72
CA PRO A 501 13.79 -28.97 7.64
C PRO A 501 12.92 -27.70 7.53
N ILE A 502 12.32 -27.45 6.35
CA ILE A 502 11.48 -26.27 6.09
C ILE A 502 10.29 -26.20 7.06
N ASP A 503 9.72 -27.35 7.43
CA ASP A 503 8.53 -27.44 8.30
C ASP A 503 8.72 -26.75 9.65
N TYR A 504 9.88 -26.95 10.27
CA TYR A 504 10.21 -26.38 11.58
C TYR A 504 11.04 -25.11 11.50
N PHE A 505 11.66 -24.83 10.34
CA PHE A 505 12.20 -23.52 10.04
C PHE A 505 11.10 -22.45 10.12
N GLY A 506 10.05 -22.58 9.30
CA GLY A 506 9.01 -21.54 9.22
C GLY A 506 8.25 -21.34 10.53
N ARG A 507 7.93 -22.44 11.23
CA ARG A 507 7.30 -22.40 12.55
C ARG A 507 8.15 -21.67 13.60
N THR A 508 9.45 -21.96 13.61
CA THR A 508 10.37 -21.33 14.56
C THR A 508 10.55 -19.84 14.22
N MET A 509 10.60 -19.48 12.94
CA MET A 509 10.62 -18.08 12.52
C MET A 509 9.39 -17.32 13.02
N VAL A 510 8.17 -17.76 12.70
CA VAL A 510 6.94 -17.04 13.09
C VAL A 510 6.75 -16.95 14.60
N ALA A 511 7.22 -17.95 15.37
CA ALA A 511 7.16 -17.95 16.82
C ALA A 511 8.05 -16.89 17.48
N ASN A 512 9.02 -16.35 16.74
CA ASN A 512 10.01 -15.37 17.22
C ASN A 512 9.89 -14.00 16.54
N LEU A 513 9.07 -13.88 15.50
CA LEU A 513 8.86 -12.64 14.77
C LEU A 513 7.63 -11.87 15.27
N PRO A 514 7.61 -10.53 15.11
CA PRO A 514 6.43 -9.71 15.42
C PRO A 514 5.14 -10.26 14.79
N ASP A 515 4.01 -10.05 15.47
CA ASP A 515 2.72 -10.63 15.07
C ASP A 515 2.23 -10.19 13.69
N ASN A 516 2.71 -9.05 13.19
CA ASN A 516 2.38 -8.55 11.85
C ASN A 516 3.24 -9.18 10.73
N VAL A 517 4.28 -9.95 11.05
CA VAL A 517 5.16 -10.59 10.06
C VAL A 517 4.69 -12.00 9.73
N ARG A 518 4.64 -12.31 8.43
CA ARG A 518 4.33 -13.63 7.87
C ARG A 518 5.59 -14.22 7.24
N VAL A 519 5.72 -15.55 7.26
CA VAL A 519 6.86 -16.26 6.68
C VAL A 519 6.35 -17.15 5.54
N GLY A 520 6.86 -16.92 4.34
CA GLY A 520 6.57 -17.70 3.14
C GLY A 520 7.76 -18.55 2.70
N VAL A 521 7.52 -19.76 2.21
CA VAL A 521 8.58 -20.62 1.66
C VAL A 521 8.30 -21.03 0.21
N VAL A 522 9.33 -21.02 -0.63
CA VAL A 522 9.27 -21.43 -2.05
C VAL A 522 10.21 -22.63 -2.25
N PRO A 523 9.72 -23.88 -2.16
CA PRO A 523 10.58 -25.06 -2.20
C PRO A 523 10.80 -25.64 -3.60
N VAL A 524 12.05 -25.88 -3.99
CA VAL A 524 12.41 -26.74 -5.14
C VAL A 524 13.57 -27.66 -4.74
N ALA A 525 13.28 -28.94 -4.52
CA ALA A 525 14.30 -29.92 -4.16
C ALA A 525 14.08 -31.24 -4.88
N VAL A 526 15.17 -31.93 -5.26
CA VAL A 526 15.12 -33.20 -6.01
C VAL A 526 16.10 -34.21 -5.41
N GLY A 527 15.59 -35.31 -4.85
CA GLY A 527 16.37 -36.43 -4.35
C GLY A 527 17.23 -37.08 -5.43
N GLY A 528 18.47 -37.43 -5.09
CA GLY A 528 19.44 -37.96 -6.04
C GLY A 528 20.02 -36.95 -7.03
N ALA A 529 19.56 -35.70 -7.05
CA ALA A 529 20.01 -34.74 -8.05
C ALA A 529 21.39 -34.17 -7.75
N ASN A 530 22.22 -34.05 -8.79
CA ASN A 530 23.43 -33.24 -8.74
C ASN A 530 23.06 -31.77 -8.51
N ILE A 531 23.84 -31.02 -7.73
CA ILE A 531 23.64 -29.57 -7.54
C ILE A 531 23.57 -28.82 -8.89
N LEU A 532 24.21 -29.34 -9.94
CA LEU A 532 24.14 -28.82 -11.31
C LEU A 532 22.73 -28.85 -11.93
N HIS A 533 21.75 -29.58 -11.39
CA HIS A 533 20.34 -29.47 -11.84
C HIS A 533 19.68 -28.17 -11.40
N LEU A 534 20.27 -27.52 -10.41
CA LEU A 534 19.93 -26.17 -9.97
C LEU A 534 20.84 -25.15 -10.65
N ASP A 535 21.63 -25.54 -11.66
CA ASP A 535 22.36 -24.62 -12.51
C ASP A 535 21.41 -23.98 -13.54
N LYS A 536 21.55 -22.67 -13.75
CA LYS A 536 20.83 -21.91 -14.78
C LYS A 536 21.02 -22.46 -16.19
N ASP A 537 22.21 -22.98 -16.48
CA ASP A 537 22.61 -23.48 -17.80
C ASP A 537 22.40 -25.00 -17.94
N PHE A 538 21.68 -25.62 -17.00
CA PHE A 538 21.38 -27.04 -17.03
C PHE A 538 20.60 -27.45 -18.30
N ASP A 539 21.15 -28.40 -19.05
CA ASP A 539 20.50 -28.98 -20.22
C ASP A 539 19.64 -30.20 -19.82
N PRO A 540 18.30 -30.12 -19.92
CA PRO A 540 17.41 -31.24 -19.60
C PRO A 540 17.60 -32.46 -20.50
N ALA A 541 18.30 -32.35 -21.65
CA ALA A 541 18.65 -33.51 -22.45
C ALA A 541 19.61 -34.46 -21.71
N THR A 542 20.37 -33.97 -20.73
CA THR A 542 21.34 -34.78 -19.96
C THR A 542 20.71 -35.84 -19.08
N ILE A 543 19.41 -35.71 -18.74
CA ILE A 543 18.69 -36.68 -17.89
C ILE A 543 17.89 -37.71 -18.70
N LYS A 544 17.96 -37.68 -20.04
CA LYS A 544 17.20 -38.58 -20.92
C LYS A 544 17.44 -40.05 -20.61
N ASP A 545 18.69 -40.41 -20.33
CA ASP A 545 19.13 -41.78 -20.05
C ASP A 545 19.15 -42.11 -18.54
N SER A 546 18.63 -41.21 -17.71
CA SER A 546 18.50 -41.45 -16.26
C SER A 546 17.37 -42.43 -15.94
N PRO A 547 17.42 -43.10 -14.78
CA PRO A 547 16.36 -44.01 -14.33
C PRO A 547 14.97 -43.36 -14.31
N ASP A 548 13.92 -44.14 -14.56
CA ASP A 548 12.54 -43.62 -14.63
C ASP A 548 12.07 -42.97 -13.33
N TRP A 549 12.48 -43.52 -12.18
CA TRP A 549 12.18 -42.94 -10.87
C TRP A 549 12.74 -41.52 -10.74
N TYR A 550 13.92 -41.26 -11.31
CA TYR A 550 14.59 -39.96 -11.24
C TYR A 550 13.93 -38.95 -12.18
N LYS A 551 13.64 -39.35 -13.42
CA LYS A 551 12.91 -38.52 -14.39
C LYS A 551 11.53 -38.13 -13.84
N ALA A 552 10.86 -39.03 -13.12
CA ALA A 552 9.57 -38.75 -12.48
C ALA A 552 9.66 -37.69 -11.37
N LEU A 553 10.80 -37.53 -10.69
CA LEU A 553 10.98 -36.49 -9.66
C LEU A 553 11.20 -35.09 -10.25
N ILE A 554 11.84 -34.99 -11.42
CA ILE A 554 12.15 -33.70 -12.07
C ILE A 554 11.01 -33.25 -13.00
N ALA A 555 10.27 -34.18 -13.60
CA ALA A 555 9.18 -33.88 -14.53
C ALA A 555 8.18 -32.83 -14.03
N PRO A 556 7.75 -32.80 -12.76
CA PRO A 556 6.85 -31.77 -12.22
C PRO A 556 7.41 -30.33 -12.34
N TYR A 557 8.73 -30.18 -12.42
CA TYR A 557 9.44 -28.92 -12.62
C TYR A 557 9.75 -28.62 -14.10
N ASP A 558 9.01 -29.24 -15.03
CA ASP A 558 9.24 -29.20 -16.48
C ASP A 558 10.66 -29.62 -16.87
N ASN A 559 11.26 -30.52 -16.10
CA ASN A 559 12.65 -30.94 -16.21
C ASN A 559 13.69 -29.81 -15.97
N MET A 560 13.29 -28.65 -15.46
CA MET A 560 14.17 -27.49 -15.23
C MET A 560 14.00 -26.90 -13.81
N PRO A 561 14.55 -27.53 -12.76
CA PRO A 561 14.36 -27.09 -11.37
C PRO A 561 14.77 -25.64 -11.10
N TYR A 562 15.94 -25.19 -11.58
CA TYR A 562 16.37 -23.80 -11.42
C TYR A 562 15.36 -22.81 -12.03
N LYS A 563 14.95 -23.07 -13.27
CA LYS A 563 13.98 -22.22 -13.98
C LYS A 563 12.66 -22.14 -13.23
N ARG A 564 12.17 -23.27 -12.68
CA ARG A 564 10.97 -23.29 -11.86
C ARG A 564 11.14 -22.47 -10.58
N LEU A 565 12.28 -22.59 -9.90
CA LEU A 565 12.56 -21.81 -8.69
C LEU A 565 12.54 -20.31 -8.99
N VAL A 566 13.20 -19.86 -10.07
CA VAL A 566 13.20 -18.45 -10.49
C VAL A 566 11.80 -17.96 -10.89
N GLU A 567 11.04 -18.77 -11.63
CA GLU A 567 9.64 -18.45 -11.99
C GLU A 567 8.80 -18.20 -10.74
N CYS A 568 8.80 -19.15 -9.80
CA CYS A 568 8.04 -19.05 -8.57
C CYS A 568 8.56 -17.95 -7.64
N ALA A 569 9.88 -17.75 -7.55
CA ALA A 569 10.47 -16.68 -6.76
C ALA A 569 10.06 -15.29 -7.27
N ARG A 570 10.02 -15.07 -8.59
CA ARG A 570 9.54 -13.81 -9.17
C ARG A 570 8.06 -13.55 -8.90
N LEU A 571 7.24 -14.60 -8.91
CA LEU A 571 5.83 -14.47 -8.53
C LEU A 571 5.70 -14.11 -7.05
N ALA A 572 6.42 -14.83 -6.18
CA ALA A 572 6.41 -14.59 -4.75
C ALA A 572 6.96 -13.17 -4.40
N GLN A 573 7.97 -12.68 -5.13
CA GLN A 573 8.50 -11.31 -4.99
C GLN A 573 7.48 -10.21 -5.27
N ARG A 574 6.35 -10.50 -5.94
CA ARG A 574 5.25 -9.53 -6.09
C ARG A 574 4.47 -9.35 -4.80
N ASP A 575 4.45 -10.38 -3.96
CA ASP A 575 3.67 -10.40 -2.74
C ASP A 575 4.50 -10.07 -1.49
N GLY A 576 5.82 -10.30 -1.50
CA GLY A 576 6.67 -10.09 -0.33
C GLY A 576 8.16 -9.94 -0.65
N VAL A 577 8.98 -9.95 0.39
CA VAL A 577 10.43 -9.69 0.31
C VAL A 577 11.22 -10.97 0.56
N ILE A 578 12.11 -11.35 -0.36
CA ILE A 578 13.03 -12.48 -0.15
C ILE A 578 14.06 -12.09 0.91
N LYS A 579 14.15 -12.87 1.99
CA LYS A 579 15.03 -12.62 3.15
C LYS A 579 16.18 -13.61 3.30
N GLY A 580 16.18 -14.70 2.56
CA GLY A 580 17.24 -15.70 2.65
C GLY A 580 17.01 -16.89 1.73
N ILE A 581 18.06 -17.68 1.59
CA ILE A 581 18.06 -18.90 0.78
C ILE A 581 18.52 -20.06 1.67
N LEU A 582 17.73 -21.13 1.72
CA LEU A 582 18.05 -22.35 2.45
C LEU A 582 18.48 -23.43 1.46
N LEU A 583 19.69 -23.95 1.63
CA LEU A 583 20.22 -25.08 0.89
C LEU A 583 20.42 -26.27 1.82
N HIS A 584 20.02 -27.47 1.40
CA HIS A 584 20.40 -28.69 2.12
C HIS A 584 20.91 -29.76 1.16
N GLN A 585 22.10 -30.27 1.47
CA GLN A 585 22.84 -31.23 0.67
C GLN A 585 22.28 -32.66 0.86
N GLY A 586 22.34 -33.47 -0.19
CA GLY A 586 22.05 -34.90 -0.16
C GLY A 586 23.29 -35.74 -0.49
N GLU A 587 23.07 -36.94 -0.99
CA GLU A 587 24.10 -37.92 -1.31
C GLU A 587 24.89 -37.61 -2.60
N THR A 588 24.27 -36.93 -3.56
CA THR A 588 24.89 -36.68 -4.86
C THR A 588 25.85 -35.50 -4.79
N ASN A 589 27.04 -35.65 -5.40
CA ASN A 589 28.24 -34.81 -5.23
C ASN A 589 29.04 -35.03 -3.94
N ASN A 590 28.78 -36.10 -3.19
CA ASN A 590 29.57 -36.45 -2.02
C ASN A 590 31.08 -36.51 -2.33
N GLY A 591 31.87 -35.72 -1.61
CA GLY A 591 33.32 -35.65 -1.77
C GLY A 591 33.83 -34.82 -2.95
N ASP A 592 32.97 -34.15 -3.73
CA ASP A 592 33.40 -33.32 -4.85
C ASP A 592 34.04 -32.00 -4.36
N PRO A 593 35.35 -31.78 -4.58
CA PRO A 593 36.02 -30.58 -4.09
C PRO A 593 35.54 -29.28 -4.75
N LYS A 594 34.86 -29.36 -5.89
CA LYS A 594 34.30 -28.21 -6.63
C LYS A 594 32.89 -27.82 -6.17
N TRP A 595 32.30 -28.55 -5.23
CA TRP A 595 30.92 -28.33 -4.81
C TRP A 595 30.67 -26.89 -4.32
N CYS A 596 31.61 -26.28 -3.59
CA CYS A 596 31.48 -24.89 -3.14
C CYS A 596 31.38 -23.91 -4.31
N ASP A 597 32.15 -24.12 -5.39
CA ASP A 597 32.11 -23.29 -6.58
C ASP A 597 30.80 -23.47 -7.36
N MET A 598 30.27 -24.70 -7.41
CA MET A 598 28.97 -24.98 -8.03
C MET A 598 27.84 -24.28 -7.26
N VAL A 599 27.83 -24.37 -5.93
CA VAL A 599 26.85 -23.68 -5.07
C VAL A 599 26.96 -22.17 -5.23
N LYS A 600 28.19 -21.63 -5.30
CA LYS A 600 28.42 -20.22 -5.55
C LYS A 600 27.79 -19.76 -6.86
N LYS A 601 28.00 -20.50 -7.96
CA LYS A 601 27.37 -20.17 -9.24
C LYS A 601 25.85 -20.11 -9.12
N VAL A 602 25.22 -21.14 -8.53
CA VAL A 602 23.76 -21.18 -8.35
C VAL A 602 23.27 -20.00 -7.50
N TYR A 603 23.97 -19.68 -6.42
CA TYR A 603 23.62 -18.55 -5.55
C TYR A 603 23.76 -17.20 -6.27
N GLU A 604 24.86 -16.95 -6.97
CA GLU A 604 25.09 -15.72 -7.73
C GLU A 604 24.11 -15.57 -8.89
N ASP A 605 23.78 -16.66 -9.59
CA ASP A 605 22.76 -16.68 -10.64
C ASP A 605 21.38 -16.33 -10.06
N LEU A 606 20.99 -16.89 -8.90
CA LEU A 606 19.74 -16.53 -8.21
C LEU A 606 19.71 -15.05 -7.80
N LEU A 607 20.81 -14.54 -7.24
CA LEU A 607 20.91 -13.12 -6.88
C LEU A 607 20.73 -12.23 -8.11
N SER A 608 21.38 -12.56 -9.22
CA SER A 608 21.27 -11.83 -10.48
C SER A 608 19.87 -11.90 -11.07
N ASP A 609 19.29 -13.09 -11.22
CA ASP A 609 18.01 -13.29 -11.92
C ASP A 609 16.80 -12.75 -11.15
N LEU A 610 16.96 -12.55 -9.84
CA LEU A 610 15.94 -12.03 -8.92
C LEU A 610 16.24 -10.61 -8.42
N ASN A 611 17.31 -9.98 -8.92
CA ASN A 611 17.77 -8.65 -8.52
C ASN A 611 17.92 -8.49 -6.99
N LEU A 612 18.61 -9.45 -6.36
CA LEU A 612 18.86 -9.51 -4.93
C LEU A 612 20.32 -9.14 -4.62
N VAL A 613 20.57 -8.73 -3.38
CA VAL A 613 21.91 -8.39 -2.90
C VAL A 613 22.31 -9.37 -1.79
N ALA A 614 23.50 -9.96 -1.90
CA ALA A 614 23.98 -11.00 -0.99
C ALA A 614 23.91 -10.62 0.50
N LYS A 615 24.16 -9.34 0.82
CA LYS A 615 24.11 -8.82 2.20
C LYS A 615 22.73 -8.96 2.86
N ASP A 616 21.67 -8.89 2.07
CA ASP A 616 20.27 -8.88 2.53
C ASP A 616 19.63 -10.28 2.41
N VAL A 617 20.28 -11.19 1.68
CA VAL A 617 19.79 -12.53 1.35
C VAL A 617 20.90 -13.55 1.60
N PRO A 618 21.21 -13.87 2.87
CA PRO A 618 22.24 -14.85 3.20
C PRO A 618 21.86 -16.26 2.73
N LEU A 619 22.88 -17.10 2.53
CA LEU A 619 22.73 -18.51 2.18
C LEU A 619 22.96 -19.38 3.43
N LEU A 620 21.95 -20.13 3.86
CA LEU A 620 22.10 -21.09 4.96
C LEU A 620 22.21 -22.49 4.36
N ALA A 621 23.32 -23.19 4.60
CA ALA A 621 23.60 -24.51 4.04
C ALA A 621 23.72 -25.56 5.15
N GLY A 622 22.98 -26.67 5.03
CA GLY A 622 22.95 -27.72 6.05
C GLY A 622 23.96 -28.84 5.80
N GLU A 623 24.58 -29.30 6.88
CA GLU A 623 25.41 -30.49 6.89
C GLU A 623 24.58 -31.77 6.68
N VAL A 624 25.17 -32.77 6.02
CA VAL A 624 24.59 -34.12 5.92
C VAL A 624 24.83 -34.90 7.22
N VAL A 625 24.23 -36.08 7.36
CA VAL A 625 24.45 -36.96 8.51
C VAL A 625 25.95 -37.16 8.74
N THR A 626 26.41 -36.89 9.96
CA THR A 626 27.83 -37.01 10.33
C THR A 626 28.30 -38.47 10.30
N SER A 627 29.60 -38.69 10.09
CA SER A 627 30.17 -40.04 10.11
C SER A 627 30.03 -40.70 11.49
N GLU A 628 30.10 -39.91 12.57
CA GLU A 628 29.90 -40.34 13.95
C GLU A 628 28.48 -40.87 14.20
N GLN A 629 27.49 -40.34 13.48
CA GLN A 629 26.09 -40.79 13.51
C GLN A 629 25.77 -41.87 12.46
N GLY A 630 26.81 -42.46 11.85
CA GLY A 630 26.66 -43.51 10.84
C GLY A 630 26.26 -43.00 9.45
N GLY A 631 26.56 -41.74 9.13
CA GLY A 631 26.31 -41.15 7.82
C GLY A 631 27.30 -41.62 6.76
N ALA A 632 26.80 -42.16 5.65
CA ALA A 632 27.61 -42.62 4.51
C ALA A 632 28.30 -41.46 3.77
N CYS A 633 27.73 -40.25 3.85
CA CYS A 633 28.26 -39.04 3.23
C CYS A 633 28.89 -38.06 4.23
N GLY A 634 29.15 -38.48 5.48
CA GLY A 634 29.61 -37.57 6.53
C GLY A 634 30.94 -36.85 6.23
N SER A 635 31.80 -37.43 5.39
CA SER A 635 33.02 -36.75 4.92
C SER A 635 32.75 -35.48 4.11
N MET A 636 31.57 -35.37 3.48
CA MET A 636 31.13 -34.16 2.75
C MET A 636 31.08 -32.93 3.64
N ASN A 637 30.82 -33.08 4.95
CA ASN A 637 30.73 -31.95 5.86
C ASN A 637 32.03 -31.14 5.90
N SER A 638 33.19 -31.77 5.70
CA SER A 638 34.48 -31.06 5.57
C SER A 638 34.52 -30.10 4.37
N ILE A 639 33.80 -30.41 3.29
CA ILE A 639 33.68 -29.57 2.09
C ILE A 639 32.61 -28.50 2.32
N ILE A 640 31.44 -28.88 2.85
CA ILE A 640 30.33 -27.95 3.17
C ILE A 640 30.82 -26.84 4.09
N ASN A 641 31.62 -27.19 5.11
CA ASN A 641 32.16 -26.24 6.09
C ASN A 641 33.10 -25.17 5.51
N ARG A 642 33.59 -25.34 4.27
CA ARG A 642 34.39 -24.32 3.56
C ARG A 642 33.54 -23.35 2.75
N LEU A 643 32.24 -23.56 2.61
CA LEU A 643 31.38 -22.68 1.80
C LEU A 643 31.48 -21.19 2.19
N PRO A 644 31.61 -20.80 3.48
CA PRO A 644 31.82 -19.40 3.85
C PRO A 644 33.12 -18.77 3.33
N GLU A 645 34.13 -19.58 3.00
CA GLU A 645 35.38 -19.11 2.36
C GLU A 645 35.12 -18.66 0.91
N THR A 646 34.18 -19.32 0.23
CA THR A 646 33.81 -19.07 -1.17
C THR A 646 32.67 -18.06 -1.31
N ILE A 647 31.71 -18.08 -0.36
CA ILE A 647 30.55 -17.20 -0.28
C ILE A 647 30.51 -16.59 1.13
N PRO A 648 31.05 -15.37 1.33
CA PRO A 648 31.18 -14.78 2.68
C PRO A 648 29.88 -14.56 3.46
N THR A 649 28.73 -14.55 2.77
CA THR A 649 27.38 -14.44 3.35
C THR A 649 26.72 -15.81 3.56
N ALA A 650 27.48 -16.91 3.43
CA ALA A 650 26.99 -18.24 3.69
C ALA A 650 27.22 -18.66 5.16
N HIS A 651 26.25 -19.39 5.70
CA HIS A 651 26.22 -19.86 7.08
C HIS A 651 25.96 -21.36 7.10
N ILE A 652 26.68 -22.10 7.94
CA ILE A 652 26.57 -23.56 8.01
C ILE A 652 25.70 -23.98 9.17
N ILE A 653 24.71 -24.83 8.87
CA ILE A 653 23.78 -25.38 9.85
C ILE A 653 24.25 -26.78 10.21
N SER A 654 24.74 -26.92 11.44
CA SER A 654 25.34 -28.19 11.85
C SER A 654 24.31 -29.31 11.97
N SER A 655 24.73 -30.53 11.65
CA SER A 655 24.00 -31.77 11.87
C SER A 655 24.54 -32.60 13.04
N THR A 656 25.44 -32.02 13.84
CA THR A 656 26.00 -32.67 15.05
C THR A 656 24.89 -33.16 15.97
N ASN A 657 25.07 -34.37 16.51
CA ASN A 657 24.16 -35.08 17.42
C ASN A 657 22.77 -35.42 16.84
N LEU A 658 22.61 -35.40 15.51
CA LEU A 658 21.35 -35.75 14.87
C LEU A 658 21.36 -37.16 14.30
N PRO A 659 20.57 -38.11 14.84
CA PRO A 659 20.54 -39.47 14.34
C PRO A 659 19.92 -39.59 12.94
N GLN A 660 20.35 -40.62 12.22
CA GLN A 660 19.83 -41.02 10.90
C GLN A 660 18.69 -42.06 11.01
N LYS A 661 17.87 -42.19 9.96
CA LYS A 661 16.63 -43.00 9.96
C LYS A 661 16.82 -44.49 9.70
N GLY A 662 18.06 -44.94 9.49
CA GLY A 662 18.44 -46.33 9.24
C GLY A 662 19.05 -46.60 7.86
N ASP A 663 19.06 -45.63 6.94
CA ASP A 663 19.60 -45.78 5.59
C ASP A 663 20.98 -45.12 5.38
N SER A 664 21.57 -44.57 6.44
CA SER A 664 22.87 -43.88 6.46
C SER A 664 22.91 -42.57 5.67
N LEU A 665 21.79 -42.08 5.16
CA LEU A 665 21.74 -40.88 4.31
C LEU A 665 20.84 -39.79 4.89
N HIS A 666 19.70 -40.18 5.45
CA HIS A 666 18.66 -39.24 5.86
C HIS A 666 18.44 -39.23 7.35
N PHE A 667 17.98 -38.10 7.83
CA PHE A 667 17.67 -37.84 9.23
C PHE A 667 16.37 -38.51 9.69
N THR A 668 16.26 -38.80 10.99
CA THR A 668 14.97 -39.13 11.63
C THR A 668 13.99 -37.96 11.55
N ALA A 669 12.69 -38.20 11.79
CA ALA A 669 11.71 -37.11 11.86
C ALA A 669 12.12 -36.06 12.91
N HIS A 670 12.49 -36.49 14.12
CA HIS A 670 12.99 -35.60 15.18
C HIS A 670 14.21 -34.78 14.73
N SER A 671 15.20 -35.40 14.10
CA SER A 671 16.38 -34.73 13.56
C SER A 671 16.03 -33.65 12.52
N TYR A 672 15.03 -33.86 11.65
CA TYR A 672 14.54 -32.83 10.74
C TYR A 672 13.90 -31.64 11.46
N ARG A 673 13.16 -31.88 12.56
CA ARG A 673 12.61 -30.79 13.40
C ARG A 673 13.73 -29.95 14.00
N VAL A 674 14.73 -30.60 14.58
CA VAL A 674 15.90 -29.93 15.18
C VAL A 674 16.68 -29.16 14.12
N LEU A 675 16.91 -29.74 12.93
CA LEU A 675 17.54 -29.02 11.82
C LEU A 675 16.76 -27.76 11.45
N GLY A 676 15.45 -27.88 11.24
CA GLY A 676 14.60 -26.72 10.94
C GLY A 676 14.71 -25.61 11.98
N CYS A 677 14.70 -25.98 13.28
CA CYS A 677 14.93 -25.04 14.37
C CYS A 677 16.33 -24.40 14.31
N ARG A 678 17.39 -25.14 13.96
CA ARG A 678 18.76 -24.60 13.80
C ARG A 678 18.86 -23.63 12.63
N TYR A 679 18.26 -23.93 11.48
CA TYR A 679 18.15 -22.99 10.35
C TYR A 679 17.49 -21.68 10.79
N ALA A 680 16.38 -21.77 11.51
CA ALA A 680 15.66 -20.59 11.97
C ALA A 680 16.47 -19.81 13.01
N ALA A 681 17.15 -20.48 13.93
CA ALA A 681 17.97 -19.83 14.95
C ALA A 681 19.10 -18.98 14.33
N GLU A 682 19.79 -19.53 13.32
CA GLU A 682 20.83 -18.81 12.58
C GLU A 682 20.21 -17.62 11.84
N MET A 683 19.12 -17.83 11.10
CA MET A 683 18.46 -16.76 10.35
C MET A 683 17.96 -15.63 11.26
N LEU A 684 17.34 -15.96 12.39
CA LEU A 684 16.88 -15.00 13.40
C LEU A 684 18.05 -14.19 13.96
N THR A 685 19.20 -14.83 14.19
CA THR A 685 20.43 -14.14 14.63
C THR A 685 20.90 -13.13 13.59
N LEU A 686 20.90 -13.50 12.31
CA LEU A 686 21.25 -12.59 11.20
C LEU A 686 20.27 -11.42 11.05
N LEU A 687 19.02 -11.61 11.50
CA LEU A 687 18.00 -10.57 11.55
C LEU A 687 18.04 -9.73 12.83
N GLY A 688 19.02 -9.96 13.71
CA GLY A 688 19.22 -9.21 14.96
C GLY A 688 18.37 -9.68 16.14
N ILE A 689 17.70 -10.83 16.04
CA ILE A 689 16.92 -11.42 17.13
C ILE A 689 17.83 -12.36 17.93
N THR A 690 18.17 -11.94 19.14
CA THR A 690 19.00 -12.72 20.07
C THR A 690 18.15 -13.62 20.96
N ASN A 691 18.60 -14.86 21.20
CA ASN A 691 17.93 -15.88 22.04
C ASN A 691 16.54 -16.31 21.53
N PRO A 692 16.46 -16.90 20.32
CA PRO A 692 15.20 -17.38 19.78
C PRO A 692 14.61 -18.51 20.65
N LYS A 693 13.29 -18.53 20.78
CA LYS A 693 12.52 -19.63 21.33
C LYS A 693 12.60 -20.83 20.40
N ILE A 694 13.25 -21.89 20.87
CA ILE A 694 13.44 -23.16 20.15
C ILE A 694 12.57 -24.25 20.79
N VAL A 695 11.78 -24.94 19.98
CA VAL A 695 10.84 -25.98 20.45
C VAL A 695 11.48 -27.37 20.43
N TYR A 696 12.39 -27.61 19.48
CA TYR A 696 13.12 -28.87 19.35
C TYR A 696 14.63 -28.59 19.40
N SER A 697 15.31 -29.26 20.33
CA SER A 697 16.76 -29.24 20.50
C SER A 697 17.29 -30.67 20.54
N GLU A 698 18.63 -30.79 20.58
CA GLU A 698 19.35 -32.05 20.85
C GLU A 698 18.83 -32.82 22.07
#